data_AF-A0A2G6G2Y7-F1
#
_entry.id   AF-A0A2G6G2Y7-F1
#
_cell.length_a   1.000
_cell.length_b   1.000
_cell.length_c   1.000
_cell.angle_alpha   90.00
_cell.angle_beta   90.00
_cell.angle_gamma   90.00
#
_symmetry.space_group_name_H-M   'P 1'
#
loop_
_entity.id
_entity.type
_entity.pdbx_description
1 polymer ?
#
loop_
_entity_poly.entity_id
_entity_poly.type
_entity_poly.pdbx_seq_one_letter_code
_entity_poly.pdbx_strand_id
1 'polypeptide(L)'
;MSLRHTRGGLLVSGLTLALLLPLLLAARPSPAQDARPVPRASQVTPHSLTDLRRRLVELDRLLTLRSVGRAEKLLEDLSLHSPLAGELIPRRIRLAQLREDHRQAVDLARQALRDDPENSGLWRSLTAGLLAVDEPDSARMAVERFIGTSINPRSSGMVAVELFQGADRPGLAVALIDSLRASLGDEHFLARQKAAELLALDREQEAADEAVADLRYNPFNLALVRTELLEDGSMDGHLEKFLERLDARSRDPQRRVVEILLAANLLLVDGQAEPAVTRVQPLLKARGSTRTCLQNATTLVRELPLLAEDEARRAEAAATADYLLAVLGRITDEQNDDPNLRKRAADHLAAVCETALEHRILGADPAAAADRFGDLLVQVARANPQSEHLYSSQIKLAVYVRDQMGRPRAAARRLESLLLDLDMPLPGVALVRLTLGECYLAAGDTSRGRIVLTRLGREPRFREAGGHAHYHLARLDLAQGHLATAQDRFAVVALDNPAAPYANDALELGLAIAEEMDNPSGGPDFMLLYSQAVYYDLVAQPQKRIEALENFIAAGLERLDMAEPQHLLERARWDLAQAHVAAGRPADAVAVCRDIVRDHPDGRFPAEALMLQGRLLRGLGHEARARSALEQLLVQYPDFLFVDDARDILRSLP
;
A
#
# COMPACT_ATOMS: atom_id res chain seq x y z
N MET A 1 58.40 34.68 -37.52
CA MET A 1 58.35 34.86 -39.00
C MET A 1 56.94 34.55 -39.48
N SER A 2 56.43 34.99 -40.63
CA SER A 2 56.68 36.20 -41.43
C SER A 2 55.78 36.11 -42.68
N LEU A 3 54.77 36.99 -42.82
CA LEU A 3 54.03 37.24 -44.07
C LEU A 3 53.20 36.03 -44.60
N ARG A 4 52.29 36.12 -45.59
CA ARG A 4 51.88 37.21 -46.52
C ARG A 4 50.44 36.97 -47.05
N HIS A 5 49.69 38.06 -47.30
CA HIS A 5 48.87 38.40 -48.51
C HIS A 5 47.96 37.36 -49.24
N THR A 6 46.88 37.70 -49.99
CA THR A 6 46.17 38.99 -50.28
C THR A 6 44.81 38.78 -50.99
N ARG A 7 43.85 39.71 -50.73
CA ARG A 7 42.88 40.37 -51.66
C ARG A 7 42.05 39.59 -52.72
N GLY A 8 40.75 39.91 -52.74
CA GLY A 8 39.90 40.02 -53.95
C GLY A 8 38.49 39.43 -53.76
N GLY A 9 37.38 40.09 -54.15
CA GLY A 9 37.17 41.49 -54.57
C GLY A 9 35.86 41.70 -55.36
N LEU A 10 35.25 42.89 -55.24
CA LEU A 10 34.09 43.41 -56.03
C LEU A 10 32.73 42.67 -55.87
N LEU A 11 31.56 43.25 -56.23
CA LEU A 11 30.96 44.60 -56.06
C LEU A 11 29.50 44.58 -56.61
N VAL A 12 28.74 45.68 -56.43
CA VAL A 12 27.36 45.95 -56.95
C VAL A 12 26.25 45.19 -56.18
N SER A 13 24.98 45.63 -56.19
CA SER A 13 24.37 46.81 -55.50
C SER A 13 22.84 46.79 -55.67
N GLY A 14 22.06 47.31 -54.70
CA GLY A 14 20.60 47.36 -54.79
C GLY A 14 19.91 48.25 -53.74
N LEU A 15 19.26 49.32 -54.24
CA LEU A 15 18.45 50.39 -53.61
C LEU A 15 17.46 49.93 -52.49
N THR A 16 16.97 50.68 -51.48
CA THR A 16 17.09 52.03 -50.85
C THR A 16 15.72 52.71 -50.64
N LEU A 17 15.24 52.80 -49.39
CA LEU A 17 14.39 53.86 -48.77
C LEU A 17 14.21 53.52 -47.25
N ALA A 18 14.18 54.38 -46.21
CA ALA A 18 14.34 55.83 -45.96
C ALA A 18 13.08 56.61 -45.51
N LEU A 19 13.31 57.65 -44.68
CA LEU A 19 12.36 58.63 -44.05
C LEU A 19 11.57 58.09 -42.82
N LEU A 20 11.36 58.83 -41.71
CA LEU A 20 11.86 60.16 -41.28
C LEU A 20 11.91 60.35 -39.73
N LEU A 21 12.51 61.47 -39.29
CA LEU A 21 12.71 62.01 -37.92
C LEU A 21 11.51 62.92 -37.48
N PRO A 22 11.41 63.56 -36.26
CA PRO A 22 12.45 64.17 -35.37
C PRO A 22 12.43 63.67 -33.90
N LEU A 23 13.38 63.91 -32.97
CA LEU A 23 14.40 64.95 -32.68
C LEU A 23 13.92 66.07 -31.72
N LEU A 24 14.45 66.08 -30.48
CA LEU A 24 14.56 67.26 -29.60
C LEU A 24 15.90 67.21 -28.79
N LEU A 25 16.27 68.32 -28.13
CA LEU A 25 17.68 68.66 -27.80
C LEU A 25 17.92 69.09 -26.33
N ALA A 26 19.21 69.25 -25.98
CA ALA A 26 19.82 69.73 -24.72
C ALA A 26 20.05 68.66 -23.62
N ALA A 27 21.17 68.65 -22.86
CA ALA A 27 22.47 69.33 -23.02
C ALA A 27 23.59 68.55 -22.28
N ARG A 28 24.87 68.84 -22.56
CA ARG A 28 26.03 68.29 -21.80
C ARG A 28 26.16 68.95 -20.42
N PRO A 29 26.67 68.21 -19.42
CA PRO A 29 28.10 68.33 -19.12
C PRO A 29 28.83 66.97 -18.99
N SER A 30 30.15 67.02 -18.86
CA SER A 30 31.02 65.95 -18.36
C SER A 30 31.82 66.53 -17.19
N PRO A 31 31.99 65.79 -16.09
CA PRO A 31 33.32 65.23 -15.84
C PRO A 31 33.28 63.75 -15.40
N ALA A 32 34.46 63.15 -15.25
CA ALA A 32 34.62 61.73 -14.91
C ALA A 32 34.57 61.46 -13.40
N GLN A 33 33.95 60.34 -13.01
CA GLN A 33 34.35 59.52 -11.86
C GLN A 33 33.75 58.10 -11.93
N ASP A 34 34.22 57.22 -11.04
CA ASP A 34 33.69 55.88 -10.73
C ASP A 34 33.52 54.87 -11.87
N ALA A 35 34.65 54.50 -12.47
CA ALA A 35 34.82 53.13 -12.94
C ALA A 35 34.72 52.16 -11.75
N ARG A 36 33.54 51.58 -11.52
CA ARG A 36 33.31 50.59 -10.45
C ARG A 36 34.37 49.49 -10.54
N PRO A 37 35.03 49.12 -9.43
CA PRO A 37 36.04 48.07 -9.46
C PRO A 37 35.39 46.75 -9.89
N VAL A 38 35.95 46.11 -10.91
CA VAL A 38 35.59 44.73 -11.26
C VAL A 38 35.80 43.89 -9.99
N PRO A 39 34.77 43.17 -9.49
CA PRO A 39 34.90 42.43 -8.25
C PRO A 39 35.99 41.38 -8.44
N ARG A 40 37.10 41.54 -7.70
CA ARG A 40 38.18 40.53 -7.67
C ARG A 40 37.56 39.21 -7.25
N ALA A 41 37.74 38.17 -8.08
CA ALA A 41 37.20 36.85 -7.83
C ALA A 41 37.54 36.42 -6.39
N SER A 42 36.50 36.35 -5.54
CA SER A 42 36.68 36.11 -4.10
C SER A 42 37.34 34.76 -3.92
N GLN A 43 38.47 34.72 -3.21
CA GLN A 43 39.18 33.49 -2.96
C GLN A 43 38.27 32.52 -2.20
N VAL A 44 37.91 31.43 -2.87
CA VAL A 44 36.93 30.45 -2.40
C VAL A 44 37.53 29.74 -1.19
N THR A 45 37.04 30.07 0.01
CA THR A 45 37.55 29.50 1.25
C THR A 45 37.05 28.06 1.41
N PRO A 46 37.78 27.17 2.12
CA PRO A 46 37.32 25.80 2.35
C PRO A 46 35.93 25.71 2.99
N HIS A 47 35.57 26.67 3.85
CA HIS A 47 34.23 26.76 4.45
C HIS A 47 33.14 27.05 3.40
N SER A 48 33.42 27.90 2.40
CA SER A 48 32.47 28.17 1.32
C SER A 48 32.24 26.95 0.41
N LEU A 49 33.24 26.10 0.18
CA LEU A 49 33.06 24.83 -0.54
C LEU A 49 32.14 23.86 0.21
N THR A 50 32.19 23.85 1.55
CA THR A 50 31.31 23.00 2.36
C THR A 50 29.84 23.46 2.31
N ASP A 51 29.58 24.77 2.35
CA ASP A 51 28.20 25.29 2.20
C ASP A 51 27.67 25.06 0.77
N LEU A 52 28.50 25.29 -0.25
CA LEU A 52 28.16 24.99 -1.65
C LEU A 52 27.81 23.50 -1.85
N ARG A 53 28.57 22.57 -1.26
CA ARG A 53 28.25 21.13 -1.29
C ARG A 53 26.97 20.79 -0.55
N ARG A 54 26.68 21.43 0.59
CA ARG A 54 25.41 21.27 1.30
C ARG A 54 24.21 21.69 0.44
N ARG A 55 24.33 22.82 -0.27
CA ARG A 55 23.32 23.32 -1.21
C ARG A 55 23.14 22.42 -2.44
N LEU A 56 24.18 21.75 -2.92
CA LEU A 56 24.04 20.74 -3.99
C LEU A 56 23.20 19.54 -3.52
N VAL A 57 23.40 19.05 -2.29
CA VAL A 57 22.57 17.98 -1.70
C VAL A 57 21.12 18.45 -1.49
N GLU A 58 20.91 19.72 -1.13
CA GLU A 58 19.58 20.32 -1.07
C GLU A 58 18.91 20.39 -2.46
N LEU A 59 19.65 20.79 -3.50
CA LEU A 59 19.19 20.81 -4.89
C LEU A 59 18.83 19.41 -5.39
N ASP A 60 19.64 18.38 -5.08
CA ASP A 60 19.33 17.00 -5.42
C ASP A 60 18.04 16.53 -4.73
N ARG A 61 17.84 16.89 -3.46
CA ARG A 61 16.59 16.62 -2.73
C ARG A 61 15.39 17.33 -3.36
N LEU A 62 15.53 18.59 -3.77
CA LEU A 62 14.47 19.34 -4.46
C LEU A 62 14.13 18.74 -5.83
N LEU A 63 15.12 18.30 -6.61
CA LEU A 63 14.92 17.61 -7.89
C LEU A 63 14.24 16.24 -7.70
N THR A 64 14.62 15.50 -6.64
CA THR A 64 14.01 14.21 -6.28
C THR A 64 12.54 14.38 -5.90
N LEU A 65 12.23 15.42 -5.11
CA LEU A 65 10.87 15.80 -4.72
C LEU A 65 10.10 16.58 -5.82
N ARG A 66 10.60 16.59 -7.07
CA ARG A 66 10.03 17.32 -8.23
C ARG A 66 9.70 18.80 -7.95
N SER A 67 10.42 19.46 -7.05
CA SER A 67 10.16 20.86 -6.63
C SER A 67 10.79 21.87 -7.61
N VAL A 68 10.35 21.82 -8.88
CA VAL A 68 10.99 22.47 -10.04
C VAL A 68 11.36 23.93 -9.80
N GLY A 69 10.43 24.78 -9.34
CA GLY A 69 10.69 26.22 -9.14
C GLY A 69 11.64 26.54 -7.97
N ARG A 70 11.75 25.67 -6.96
CA ARG A 70 12.76 25.82 -5.89
C ARG A 70 14.13 25.33 -6.36
N ALA A 71 14.15 24.23 -7.11
CA ALA A 71 15.36 23.69 -7.72
C ALA A 71 15.96 24.69 -8.74
N GLU A 72 15.12 25.36 -9.54
CA GLU A 72 15.53 26.43 -10.45
C GLU A 72 16.28 27.54 -9.73
N LYS A 73 15.64 28.20 -8.76
CA LYS A 73 16.24 29.34 -8.07
C LYS A 73 17.55 28.97 -7.37
N LEU A 74 17.60 27.80 -6.71
CA LEU A 74 18.82 27.32 -6.05
C LEU A 74 19.92 26.99 -7.08
N LEU A 75 19.57 26.51 -8.27
CA LEU A 75 20.50 26.24 -9.36
C LEU A 75 21.02 27.55 -9.99
N GLU A 76 20.18 28.57 -10.14
CA GLU A 76 20.58 29.92 -10.55
C GLU A 76 21.58 30.53 -9.56
N ASP A 77 21.22 30.56 -8.26
CA ASP A 77 22.09 31.05 -7.17
C ASP A 77 23.44 30.31 -7.17
N LEU A 78 23.44 28.98 -7.29
CA LEU A 78 24.66 28.18 -7.36
C LEU A 78 25.48 28.42 -8.62
N SER A 79 24.85 28.78 -9.75
CA SER A 79 25.55 28.99 -11.02
C SER A 79 26.44 30.24 -11.05
N LEU A 80 26.26 31.16 -10.09
CA LEU A 80 27.16 32.28 -9.86
C LEU A 80 28.54 31.84 -9.34
N HIS A 81 28.66 30.59 -8.85
CA HIS A 81 29.88 30.03 -8.28
C HIS A 81 30.62 29.14 -9.29
N SER A 82 31.53 29.75 -10.06
CA SER A 82 32.39 29.10 -11.07
C SER A 82 32.96 27.70 -10.72
N PRO A 83 33.42 27.40 -9.48
CA PRO A 83 33.94 26.06 -9.14
C PRO A 83 32.94 24.91 -9.34
N LEU A 84 31.64 25.19 -9.30
CA LEU A 84 30.58 24.16 -9.45
C LEU A 84 30.12 23.97 -10.90
N ALA A 85 30.69 24.68 -11.88
CA ALA A 85 30.13 24.76 -13.24
C ALA A 85 29.87 23.39 -13.87
N GLY A 86 30.79 22.42 -13.69
CA GLY A 86 30.59 21.03 -14.13
C GLY A 86 29.59 20.25 -13.27
N GLU A 87 29.63 20.39 -11.95
CA GLU A 87 28.71 19.71 -11.02
C GLU A 87 27.23 20.12 -11.23
N LEU A 88 26.98 21.31 -11.77
CA LEU A 88 25.63 21.80 -12.06
C LEU A 88 25.06 21.29 -13.39
N ILE A 89 25.88 20.74 -14.30
CA ILE A 89 25.41 20.31 -15.63
C ILE A 89 24.38 19.16 -15.58
N PRO A 90 24.62 18.02 -14.87
CA PRO A 90 23.63 16.96 -14.76
C PRO A 90 22.32 17.44 -14.10
N ARG A 91 22.43 18.39 -13.17
CA ARG A 91 21.31 19.01 -12.46
C ARG A 91 20.48 19.93 -13.35
N ARG A 92 21.12 20.66 -14.29
CA ARG A 92 20.44 21.42 -15.36
C ARG A 92 19.71 20.49 -16.33
N ILE A 93 20.36 19.42 -16.79
CA ILE A 93 19.74 18.43 -17.68
C ILE A 93 18.52 17.79 -16.99
N ARG A 94 18.64 17.41 -15.72
CA ARG A 94 17.52 16.86 -14.94
C ARG A 94 16.40 17.88 -14.70
N LEU A 95 16.73 19.15 -14.48
CA LEU A 95 15.75 20.23 -14.32
C LEU A 95 14.97 20.49 -15.61
N ALA A 96 15.62 20.41 -16.78
CA ALA A 96 14.96 20.51 -18.09
C ALA A 96 14.05 19.30 -18.36
N GLN A 97 14.51 18.07 -18.05
CA GLN A 97 13.66 16.87 -18.10
C GLN A 97 12.40 17.00 -17.21
N LEU A 98 12.53 17.58 -16.01
CA LEU A 98 11.40 17.81 -15.09
C LEU A 98 10.48 18.98 -15.49
N ARG A 99 10.76 19.66 -16.61
CA ARG A 99 9.88 20.66 -17.25
C ARG A 99 9.29 20.17 -18.57
N GLU A 100 9.58 18.93 -18.96
CA GLU A 100 9.26 18.38 -20.28
C GLU A 100 9.97 19.11 -21.45
N ASP A 101 10.96 19.98 -21.16
CA ASP A 101 11.88 20.56 -22.16
C ASP A 101 13.01 19.57 -22.49
N HIS A 102 12.61 18.47 -23.11
CA HIS A 102 13.50 17.39 -23.50
C HIS A 102 14.51 17.82 -24.57
N ARG A 103 14.19 18.84 -25.38
CA ARG A 103 15.12 19.42 -26.36
C ARG A 103 16.26 20.16 -25.68
N GLN A 104 15.98 21.02 -24.71
CA GLN A 104 17.02 21.66 -23.91
C GLN A 104 17.86 20.63 -23.13
N ALA A 105 17.24 19.57 -22.60
CA ALA A 105 17.96 18.49 -21.95
C ALA A 105 18.95 17.78 -22.91
N VAL A 106 18.53 17.50 -24.15
CA VAL A 106 19.38 16.95 -25.22
C VAL A 106 20.53 17.90 -25.58
N ASP A 107 20.26 19.19 -25.79
CA ASP A 107 21.30 20.15 -26.18
C ASP A 107 22.32 20.40 -25.07
N LEU A 108 21.88 20.47 -23.81
CA LEU A 108 22.77 20.54 -22.64
C LEU A 108 23.65 19.29 -22.52
N ALA A 109 23.11 18.09 -22.76
CA ALA A 109 23.88 16.86 -22.73
C ALA A 109 24.85 16.76 -23.92
N ARG A 110 24.42 17.11 -25.14
CA ARG A 110 25.27 17.24 -26.35
C ARG A 110 26.36 18.30 -26.18
N GLN A 111 26.13 19.36 -25.40
CA GLN A 111 27.17 20.31 -25.02
C GLN A 111 28.18 19.67 -24.07
N ALA A 112 27.72 19.12 -22.94
CA ALA A 112 28.59 18.58 -21.91
C ALA A 112 29.48 17.42 -22.40
N LEU A 113 28.96 16.56 -23.28
CA LEU A 113 29.70 15.45 -23.89
C LEU A 113 30.79 15.89 -24.89
N ARG A 114 30.89 17.18 -25.24
CA ARG A 114 32.06 17.74 -25.95
C ARG A 114 33.22 18.07 -25.02
N ASP A 115 32.92 18.32 -23.74
CA ASP A 115 33.92 18.64 -22.72
C ASP A 115 34.37 17.36 -21.96
N ASP A 116 33.46 16.41 -21.74
CA ASP A 116 33.70 15.13 -21.07
C ASP A 116 32.99 13.95 -21.80
N PRO A 117 33.60 13.40 -22.87
CA PRO A 117 32.99 12.38 -23.72
C PRO A 117 32.96 10.97 -23.11
N GLU A 118 33.70 10.71 -22.04
CA GLU A 118 33.73 9.40 -21.35
C GLU A 118 32.69 9.32 -20.21
N ASN A 119 31.86 10.36 -20.06
CA ASN A 119 30.88 10.45 -18.99
C ASN A 119 29.61 9.63 -19.27
N SER A 120 29.61 8.37 -18.86
CA SER A 120 28.44 7.47 -18.94
C SER A 120 27.16 8.08 -18.35
N GLY A 121 27.25 8.92 -17.31
CA GLY A 121 26.09 9.64 -16.74
C GLY A 121 25.47 10.67 -17.69
N LEU A 122 26.29 11.36 -18.48
CA LEU A 122 25.81 12.26 -19.53
C LEU A 122 25.25 11.49 -20.73
N TRP A 123 25.87 10.38 -21.14
CA TRP A 123 25.32 9.53 -22.20
C TRP A 123 23.95 8.94 -21.84
N ARG A 124 23.76 8.44 -20.61
CA ARG A 124 22.43 8.01 -20.10
C ARG A 124 21.40 9.15 -20.18
N SER A 125 21.81 10.35 -19.77
CA SER A 125 20.92 11.52 -19.75
C SER A 125 20.55 12.01 -21.15
N LEU A 126 21.50 11.90 -22.10
CA LEU A 126 21.28 12.16 -23.52
C LEU A 126 20.30 11.13 -24.12
N THR A 127 20.49 9.83 -23.88
CA THR A 127 19.57 8.76 -24.32
C THR A 127 18.13 9.05 -23.90
N ALA A 128 17.90 9.33 -22.61
CA ALA A 128 16.57 9.62 -22.08
C ALA A 128 15.94 10.87 -22.74
N GLY A 129 16.75 11.90 -23.01
CA GLY A 129 16.29 13.09 -23.73
C GLY A 129 15.94 12.81 -25.19
N LEU A 130 16.75 12.00 -25.88
CA LEU A 130 16.55 11.67 -27.31
C LEU A 130 15.30 10.82 -27.54
N LEU A 131 15.00 9.88 -26.65
CA LEU A 131 13.76 9.11 -26.69
C LEU A 131 12.53 10.00 -26.49
N ALA A 132 12.59 10.93 -25.53
CA ALA A 132 11.52 11.88 -25.25
C ALA A 132 11.34 12.99 -26.32
N VAL A 133 12.19 13.05 -27.36
CA VAL A 133 11.99 13.91 -28.54
C VAL A 133 11.81 13.11 -29.84
N ASP A 134 11.59 11.80 -29.76
CA ASP A 134 11.43 10.87 -30.88
C ASP A 134 12.64 10.84 -31.86
N GLU A 135 13.87 10.85 -31.31
CA GLU A 135 15.12 10.55 -32.05
C GLU A 135 15.65 9.12 -31.71
N PRO A 136 14.96 8.02 -32.06
CA PRO A 136 15.34 6.66 -31.63
C PRO A 136 16.71 6.18 -32.14
N ASP A 137 17.10 6.50 -33.38
CA ASP A 137 18.41 6.13 -33.92
C ASP A 137 19.55 6.84 -33.18
N SER A 138 19.39 8.15 -32.91
CA SER A 138 20.31 8.92 -32.07
C SER A 138 20.39 8.33 -30.66
N ALA A 139 19.26 7.92 -30.09
CA ALA A 139 19.20 7.31 -28.76
C ALA A 139 19.95 5.97 -28.73
N ARG A 140 19.84 5.13 -29.77
CA ARG A 140 20.60 3.87 -29.87
C ARG A 140 22.11 4.11 -29.90
N MET A 141 22.57 5.10 -30.68
CA MET A 141 23.99 5.50 -30.69
C MET A 141 24.46 6.04 -29.33
N ALA A 142 23.60 6.75 -28.59
CA ALA A 142 23.88 7.21 -27.24
C ALA A 142 23.93 6.06 -26.21
N VAL A 143 23.09 5.03 -26.37
CA VAL A 143 23.14 3.78 -25.58
C VAL A 143 24.43 3.00 -25.82
N GLU A 144 24.84 2.81 -27.08
CA GLU A 144 26.09 2.15 -27.45
C GLU A 144 27.29 2.83 -26.75
N ARG A 145 27.27 4.17 -26.65
CA ARG A 145 28.26 4.97 -25.91
C ARG A 145 28.12 4.90 -24.39
N PHE A 146 26.91 4.95 -23.84
CA PHE A 146 26.65 4.80 -22.40
C PHE A 146 27.19 3.47 -21.87
N ILE A 147 26.94 2.37 -22.60
CA ILE A 147 27.37 1.03 -22.20
C ILE A 147 28.90 0.90 -22.35
N GLY A 148 29.47 1.38 -23.47
CA GLY A 148 30.92 1.32 -23.72
C GLY A 148 31.78 2.20 -22.79
N THR A 149 31.20 3.27 -22.22
CA THR A 149 31.87 4.15 -21.23
C THR A 149 31.55 3.77 -19.77
N SER A 150 30.76 2.73 -19.55
CA SER A 150 30.41 2.26 -18.19
C SER A 150 31.48 1.31 -17.64
N ILE A 151 31.81 1.48 -16.35
CA ILE A 151 32.65 0.54 -15.58
C ILE A 151 31.99 -0.85 -15.50
N ASN A 152 30.66 -0.93 -15.63
CA ASN A 152 29.90 -2.17 -15.62
C ASN A 152 28.92 -2.21 -16.82
N PRO A 153 29.27 -2.89 -17.93
CA PRO A 153 28.41 -2.97 -19.12
C PRO A 153 27.12 -3.77 -18.87
N ARG A 154 27.10 -4.71 -17.92
CA ARG A 154 25.89 -5.47 -17.57
C ARG A 154 24.86 -4.55 -16.91
N SER A 155 25.26 -3.77 -15.91
CA SER A 155 24.35 -2.84 -15.21
C SER A 155 23.94 -1.64 -16.04
N SER A 156 24.81 -1.07 -16.88
CA SER A 156 24.39 -0.02 -17.83
C SER A 156 23.50 -0.59 -18.94
N GLY A 157 23.72 -1.85 -19.35
CA GLY A 157 22.84 -2.57 -20.26
C GLY A 157 21.40 -2.70 -19.73
N MET A 158 21.23 -3.10 -18.46
CA MET A 158 19.91 -3.12 -17.80
C MET A 158 19.23 -1.75 -17.84
N VAL A 159 19.94 -0.72 -17.38
CA VAL A 159 19.47 0.67 -17.36
C VAL A 159 19.13 1.22 -18.76
N ALA A 160 19.81 0.73 -19.80
CA ALA A 160 19.52 1.12 -21.18
C ALA A 160 18.29 0.40 -21.76
N VAL A 161 18.01 -0.83 -21.32
CA VAL A 161 16.75 -1.54 -21.62
C VAL A 161 15.59 -0.83 -20.93
N GLU A 162 15.69 -0.57 -19.62
CA GLU A 162 14.70 0.21 -18.83
C GLU A 162 14.32 1.54 -19.51
N LEU A 163 15.30 2.22 -20.13
CA LEU A 163 15.07 3.47 -20.87
C LEU A 163 14.30 3.28 -22.19
N PHE A 164 14.45 2.16 -22.90
CA PHE A 164 13.65 1.86 -24.09
C PHE A 164 12.25 1.37 -23.74
N GLN A 165 12.10 0.59 -22.65
CA GLN A 165 10.80 0.16 -22.12
C GLN A 165 9.95 1.36 -21.72
N GLY A 166 10.47 2.22 -20.84
CA GLY A 166 9.82 3.46 -20.39
C GLY A 166 9.70 4.58 -21.45
N ALA A 167 9.98 4.28 -22.73
CA ALA A 167 9.78 5.15 -23.88
C ALA A 167 8.88 4.51 -24.97
N ASP A 168 8.25 3.36 -24.66
CA ASP A 168 7.44 2.55 -25.57
C ASP A 168 8.20 2.18 -26.85
N ARG A 169 9.38 1.54 -26.70
CA ARG A 169 10.22 1.08 -27.82
C ARG A 169 10.64 -0.39 -27.68
N PRO A 170 9.71 -1.34 -27.60
CA PRO A 170 10.03 -2.76 -27.42
C PRO A 170 10.95 -3.33 -28.50
N GLY A 171 10.81 -2.89 -29.75
CA GLY A 171 11.71 -3.28 -30.84
C GLY A 171 13.18 -2.90 -30.60
N LEU A 172 13.46 -1.80 -29.90
CA LEU A 172 14.81 -1.38 -29.53
C LEU A 172 15.30 -2.11 -28.27
N ALA A 173 14.42 -2.34 -27.30
CA ALA A 173 14.72 -3.12 -26.10
C ALA A 173 15.14 -4.55 -26.44
N VAL A 174 14.36 -5.27 -27.26
CA VAL A 174 14.69 -6.64 -27.73
C VAL A 174 16.04 -6.67 -28.46
N ALA A 175 16.26 -5.75 -29.41
CA ALA A 175 17.50 -5.70 -30.19
C ALA A 175 18.73 -5.37 -29.31
N LEU A 176 18.57 -4.53 -28.28
CA LEU A 176 19.61 -4.24 -27.31
C LEU A 176 19.93 -5.46 -26.43
N ILE A 177 18.91 -6.19 -25.95
CA ILE A 177 19.09 -7.41 -25.15
C ILE A 177 19.87 -8.45 -25.95
N ASP A 178 19.54 -8.71 -27.21
CA ASP A 178 20.25 -9.69 -28.03
C ASP A 178 21.72 -9.31 -28.31
N SER A 179 22.00 -8.02 -28.51
CA SER A 179 23.38 -7.50 -28.60
C SER A 179 24.15 -7.65 -27.28
N LEU A 180 23.49 -7.42 -26.14
CA LEU A 180 24.08 -7.58 -24.81
C LEU A 180 24.33 -9.06 -24.47
N ARG A 181 23.42 -9.97 -24.80
CA ARG A 181 23.64 -11.43 -24.63
C ARG A 181 24.88 -11.90 -25.39
N ALA A 182 25.00 -11.50 -26.65
CA ALA A 182 26.12 -11.86 -27.51
C ALA A 182 27.47 -11.28 -27.03
N SER A 183 27.48 -10.06 -26.48
CA SER A 183 28.69 -9.42 -25.97
C SER A 183 29.09 -9.84 -24.55
N LEU A 184 28.12 -10.23 -23.71
CA LEU A 184 28.35 -10.71 -22.34
C LEU A 184 28.59 -12.23 -22.25
N GLY A 185 28.23 -12.99 -23.29
CA GLY A 185 28.31 -14.46 -23.30
C GLY A 185 27.28 -15.14 -22.39
N ASP A 186 26.12 -14.51 -22.22
CA ASP A 186 25.05 -14.94 -21.30
C ASP A 186 23.71 -14.99 -22.05
N GLU A 187 23.29 -16.19 -22.47
CA GLU A 187 22.06 -16.41 -23.25
C GLU A 187 20.77 -16.08 -22.47
N HIS A 188 20.82 -16.01 -21.14
CA HIS A 188 19.65 -15.76 -20.28
C HIS A 188 19.58 -14.31 -19.76
N PHE A 189 20.54 -13.46 -20.10
CA PHE A 189 20.53 -12.05 -19.72
C PHE A 189 19.23 -11.37 -20.20
N LEU A 190 18.47 -10.82 -19.24
CA LEU A 190 17.19 -10.11 -19.45
C LEU A 190 16.14 -10.90 -20.23
N ALA A 191 16.05 -12.22 -20.03
CA ALA A 191 15.01 -13.06 -20.65
C ALA A 191 13.58 -12.70 -20.23
N ARG A 192 13.36 -12.20 -19.01
CA ARG A 192 12.04 -11.78 -18.52
C ARG A 192 11.55 -10.52 -19.24
N GLN A 193 12.38 -9.48 -19.22
CA GLN A 193 12.21 -8.24 -20.00
C GLN A 193 11.93 -8.59 -21.46
N LYS A 194 12.83 -9.35 -22.11
CA LYS A 194 12.70 -9.72 -23.53
C LYS A 194 11.38 -10.44 -23.83
N ALA A 195 10.87 -11.28 -22.92
CA ALA A 195 9.59 -11.95 -23.12
C ALA A 195 8.40 -10.95 -23.12
N ALA A 196 8.39 -9.96 -22.22
CA ALA A 196 7.38 -8.90 -22.20
C ALA A 196 7.46 -8.02 -23.47
N GLU A 197 8.66 -7.55 -23.83
CA GLU A 197 8.86 -6.75 -25.05
C GLU A 197 8.51 -7.50 -26.34
N LEU A 198 8.60 -8.84 -26.34
CA LEU A 198 8.17 -9.66 -27.48
C LEU A 198 6.64 -9.81 -27.57
N LEU A 199 5.91 -9.72 -26.46
CA LEU A 199 4.43 -9.67 -26.50
C LEU A 199 3.95 -8.35 -27.10
N ALA A 200 4.54 -7.23 -26.67
CA ALA A 200 4.31 -5.89 -27.22
C ALA A 200 4.72 -5.71 -28.70
N LEU A 201 5.13 -6.80 -29.37
CA LEU A 201 5.48 -6.88 -30.79
C LEU A 201 4.69 -7.96 -31.56
N ASP A 202 3.59 -8.51 -31.01
CA ASP A 202 2.82 -9.64 -31.58
C ASP A 202 3.67 -10.93 -31.78
N ARG A 203 4.71 -11.15 -30.97
CA ARG A 203 5.65 -12.30 -31.12
C ARG A 203 5.49 -13.32 -29.99
N GLU A 204 4.25 -13.75 -29.72
CA GLU A 204 3.92 -14.57 -28.53
C GLU A 204 4.67 -15.92 -28.51
N GLN A 205 5.04 -16.47 -29.67
CA GLN A 205 5.85 -17.69 -29.76
C GLN A 205 7.28 -17.48 -29.24
N GLU A 206 7.91 -16.35 -29.57
CA GLU A 206 9.27 -16.06 -29.13
C GLU A 206 9.26 -15.61 -27.66
N ALA A 207 8.24 -14.85 -27.24
CA ALA A 207 8.00 -14.51 -25.84
C ALA A 207 7.87 -15.77 -24.96
N ALA A 208 7.07 -16.74 -25.40
CA ALA A 208 6.89 -18.01 -24.68
C ALA A 208 8.19 -18.82 -24.63
N ASP A 209 9.02 -18.76 -25.68
CA ASP A 209 10.30 -19.45 -25.74
C ASP A 209 11.34 -18.83 -24.78
N GLU A 210 11.40 -17.50 -24.68
CA GLU A 210 12.24 -16.76 -23.73
C GLU A 210 11.81 -16.97 -22.27
N ALA A 211 10.51 -16.85 -21.99
CA ALA A 211 9.97 -17.10 -20.64
C ALA A 211 10.23 -18.55 -20.18
N VAL A 212 10.07 -19.52 -21.07
CA VAL A 212 10.36 -20.94 -20.77
C VAL A 212 11.87 -21.20 -20.67
N ALA A 213 12.73 -20.47 -21.39
CA ALA A 213 14.17 -20.57 -21.22
C ALA A 213 14.61 -20.06 -19.84
N ASP A 214 14.12 -18.89 -19.40
CA ASP A 214 14.39 -18.33 -18.07
C ASP A 214 13.94 -19.28 -16.95
N LEU A 215 12.72 -19.82 -17.03
CA LEU A 215 12.19 -20.75 -16.02
C LEU A 215 12.88 -22.12 -16.00
N ARG A 216 13.50 -22.54 -17.12
CA ARG A 216 14.32 -23.76 -17.18
C ARG A 216 15.72 -23.53 -16.63
N TYR A 217 16.27 -22.33 -16.80
CA TYR A 217 17.53 -21.92 -16.18
C TYR A 217 17.37 -21.73 -14.66
N ASN A 218 16.31 -21.04 -14.23
CA ASN A 218 15.99 -20.80 -12.83
C ASN A 218 14.48 -20.91 -12.53
N PRO A 219 13.98 -22.08 -12.10
CA PRO A 219 12.58 -22.27 -11.71
C PRO A 219 12.06 -21.36 -10.58
N PHE A 220 12.96 -20.72 -9.82
CA PHE A 220 12.59 -19.76 -8.78
C PHE A 220 12.13 -18.41 -9.38
N ASN A 221 12.40 -18.14 -10.67
CA ASN A 221 11.94 -16.93 -11.36
C ASN A 221 10.42 -16.95 -11.69
N LEU A 222 9.66 -18.01 -11.37
CA LEU A 222 8.23 -18.12 -11.74
C LEU A 222 7.37 -16.91 -11.33
N ALA A 223 7.60 -16.36 -10.15
CA ALA A 223 6.94 -15.12 -9.71
C ALA A 223 7.38 -13.90 -10.53
N LEU A 224 8.69 -13.78 -10.79
CA LEU A 224 9.30 -12.65 -11.50
C LEU A 224 9.00 -12.65 -13.01
N VAL A 225 8.79 -13.83 -13.61
CA VAL A 225 8.29 -13.99 -14.98
C VAL A 225 6.80 -13.66 -15.03
N ARG A 226 6.02 -14.11 -14.04
CA ARG A 226 4.60 -13.77 -13.92
C ARG A 226 4.41 -12.24 -13.82
N THR A 227 5.14 -11.58 -12.92
CA THR A 227 5.05 -10.12 -12.73
C THR A 227 5.39 -9.37 -14.02
N GLU A 228 6.53 -9.66 -14.65
CA GLU A 228 7.00 -8.90 -15.80
C GLU A 228 6.16 -9.12 -17.08
N LEU A 229 5.48 -10.27 -17.20
CA LEU A 229 4.49 -10.50 -18.27
C LEU A 229 3.12 -9.83 -17.99
N LEU A 230 2.91 -9.26 -16.80
CA LEU A 230 1.65 -8.60 -16.41
C LEU A 230 1.83 -7.09 -16.18
N GLU A 231 3.08 -6.62 -16.10
CA GLU A 231 3.40 -5.20 -16.07
C GLU A 231 3.06 -4.53 -17.41
N ASP A 232 2.66 -3.26 -17.31
CA ASP A 232 2.26 -2.34 -18.38
C ASP A 232 1.21 -2.86 -19.38
N GLY A 233 0.43 -3.88 -19.01
CA GLY A 233 -0.66 -4.43 -19.84
C GLY A 233 -0.17 -5.29 -21.02
N SER A 234 1.10 -5.71 -21.03
CA SER A 234 1.76 -6.40 -22.14
C SER A 234 1.11 -7.74 -22.58
N MET A 235 0.22 -8.32 -21.75
CA MET A 235 -0.55 -9.54 -22.07
C MET A 235 -1.98 -9.28 -22.59
N ASP A 236 -2.47 -8.03 -22.59
CA ASP A 236 -3.82 -7.70 -23.02
C ASP A 236 -4.04 -8.07 -24.50
N GLY A 237 -5.01 -8.95 -24.76
CA GLY A 237 -5.26 -9.51 -26.10
C GLY A 237 -4.28 -10.59 -26.57
N HIS A 238 -3.15 -10.81 -25.88
CA HIS A 238 -2.17 -11.86 -26.21
C HIS A 238 -2.34 -13.16 -25.40
N LEU A 239 -3.02 -13.10 -24.25
CA LEU A 239 -3.17 -14.21 -23.28
C LEU A 239 -3.54 -15.56 -23.93
N GLU A 240 -4.59 -15.63 -24.75
CA GLU A 240 -5.03 -16.88 -25.37
C GLU A 240 -3.94 -17.51 -26.25
N LYS A 241 -3.39 -16.73 -27.20
CA LYS A 241 -2.30 -17.16 -28.09
C LYS A 241 -1.06 -17.61 -27.29
N PHE A 242 -0.68 -16.86 -26.26
CA PHE A 242 0.50 -17.15 -25.43
C PHE A 242 0.31 -18.46 -24.66
N LEU A 243 -0.90 -18.68 -24.10
CA LEU A 243 -1.27 -19.93 -23.46
C LEU A 243 -1.26 -21.11 -24.43
N GLU A 244 -1.70 -20.96 -25.69
CA GLU A 244 -1.52 -21.99 -26.72
C GLU A 244 -0.05 -22.33 -26.95
N ARG A 245 0.87 -21.34 -26.89
CA ARG A 245 2.31 -21.58 -27.11
C ARG A 245 2.94 -22.30 -25.92
N LEU A 246 2.54 -21.97 -24.70
CA LEU A 246 2.91 -22.74 -23.50
C LEU A 246 2.36 -24.18 -23.56
N ASP A 247 1.11 -24.38 -23.98
CA ASP A 247 0.50 -25.72 -24.14
C ASP A 247 1.04 -26.51 -25.35
N ALA A 248 1.64 -25.85 -26.34
CA ALA A 248 2.44 -26.50 -27.38
C ALA A 248 3.81 -26.96 -26.83
N ARG A 249 4.47 -26.12 -26.01
CA ARG A 249 5.76 -26.42 -25.37
C ARG A 249 5.66 -27.48 -24.27
N SER A 250 4.57 -27.53 -23.51
CA SER A 250 4.34 -28.47 -22.39
C SER A 250 4.09 -29.93 -22.82
N ARG A 251 4.08 -30.20 -24.13
CA ARG A 251 3.93 -31.55 -24.72
C ARG A 251 5.17 -32.43 -24.52
N ASP A 252 6.34 -31.87 -24.22
CA ASP A 252 7.53 -32.62 -23.79
C ASP A 252 7.32 -33.16 -22.34
N PRO A 253 7.18 -34.48 -22.13
CA PRO A 253 6.91 -35.02 -20.80
C PRO A 253 8.01 -34.75 -19.77
N GLN A 254 9.25 -34.51 -20.22
CA GLN A 254 10.40 -34.24 -19.35
C GLN A 254 10.54 -32.76 -18.99
N ARG A 255 9.88 -31.85 -19.73
CA ARG A 255 10.09 -30.40 -19.66
C ARG A 255 8.77 -29.63 -19.76
N ARG A 256 7.88 -29.87 -18.78
CA ARG A 256 6.53 -29.28 -18.74
C ARG A 256 6.08 -28.70 -17.39
N VAL A 257 6.89 -28.80 -16.35
CA VAL A 257 6.46 -28.45 -14.98
C VAL A 257 6.33 -26.94 -14.79
N VAL A 258 7.32 -26.16 -15.25
CA VAL A 258 7.31 -24.69 -15.10
C VAL A 258 6.40 -24.02 -16.13
N GLU A 259 6.28 -24.64 -17.29
CA GLU A 259 5.40 -24.27 -18.40
C GLU A 259 3.93 -24.36 -17.97
N ILE A 260 3.53 -25.49 -17.39
CA ILE A 260 2.17 -25.70 -16.84
C ILE A 260 1.90 -24.77 -15.64
N LEU A 261 2.89 -24.49 -14.80
CA LEU A 261 2.70 -23.60 -13.64
C LEU A 261 2.62 -22.12 -14.07
N LEU A 262 3.36 -21.67 -15.08
CA LEU A 262 3.19 -20.34 -15.67
C LEU A 262 1.83 -20.22 -16.35
N ALA A 263 1.46 -21.20 -17.16
CA ALA A 263 0.15 -21.27 -17.82
C ALA A 263 -1.03 -21.39 -16.84
N ALA A 264 -0.80 -21.85 -15.61
CA ALA A 264 -1.77 -21.78 -14.52
C ALA A 264 -1.79 -20.39 -13.85
N ASN A 265 -0.63 -19.83 -13.50
CA ASN A 265 -0.53 -18.52 -12.83
C ASN A 265 -1.07 -17.34 -13.66
N LEU A 266 -1.03 -17.44 -14.99
CA LEU A 266 -1.60 -16.44 -15.90
C LEU A 266 -3.13 -16.56 -16.02
N LEU A 267 -3.68 -17.79 -15.97
CA LEU A 267 -5.12 -18.02 -15.90
C LEU A 267 -5.75 -17.42 -14.63
N LEU A 268 -5.02 -17.40 -13.51
CA LEU A 268 -5.52 -16.82 -12.25
C LEU A 268 -5.77 -15.31 -12.36
N VAL A 269 -5.02 -14.60 -13.21
CA VAL A 269 -5.19 -13.15 -13.45
C VAL A 269 -6.54 -12.88 -14.12
N ASP A 270 -6.88 -13.69 -15.13
CA ASP A 270 -8.16 -13.67 -15.85
C ASP A 270 -9.31 -14.35 -15.05
N GLY A 271 -9.13 -14.56 -13.74
CA GLY A 271 -10.12 -15.18 -12.87
C GLY A 271 -10.36 -16.69 -13.07
N GLN A 272 -9.60 -17.36 -13.95
CA GLN A 272 -9.86 -18.73 -14.40
C GLN A 272 -9.27 -19.83 -13.48
N ALA A 273 -9.81 -19.95 -12.27
CA ALA A 273 -9.36 -20.95 -11.28
C ALA A 273 -9.47 -22.40 -11.77
N GLU A 274 -10.64 -22.83 -12.28
CA GLU A 274 -10.86 -24.24 -12.67
C GLU A 274 -9.94 -24.71 -13.82
N PRO A 275 -9.73 -23.93 -14.90
CA PRO A 275 -8.72 -24.24 -15.92
C PRO A 275 -7.30 -24.34 -15.35
N ALA A 276 -6.91 -23.46 -14.41
CA ALA A 276 -5.58 -23.50 -13.77
C ALA A 276 -5.41 -24.77 -12.91
N VAL A 277 -6.43 -25.10 -12.11
CA VAL A 277 -6.53 -26.32 -11.28
C VAL A 277 -6.51 -27.60 -12.13
N THR A 278 -7.07 -27.53 -13.34
CA THR A 278 -7.07 -28.62 -14.33
C THR A 278 -5.69 -28.81 -14.97
N ARG A 279 -5.03 -27.72 -15.39
CA ARG A 279 -3.65 -27.75 -15.94
C ARG A 279 -2.65 -28.40 -14.98
N VAL A 280 -2.71 -28.08 -13.67
CA VAL A 280 -1.76 -28.64 -12.67
C VAL A 280 -2.13 -30.05 -12.16
N GLN A 281 -3.37 -30.51 -12.35
CA GLN A 281 -3.86 -31.82 -11.87
C GLN A 281 -2.93 -33.02 -12.18
N PRO A 282 -2.27 -33.13 -13.36
CA PRO A 282 -1.34 -34.22 -13.66
C PRO A 282 -0.01 -34.12 -12.93
N LEU A 283 0.43 -32.92 -12.54
CA LEU A 283 1.70 -32.70 -11.83
C LEU A 283 1.64 -33.21 -10.39
N LEU A 284 0.48 -33.08 -9.74
CA LEU A 284 0.28 -33.48 -8.35
C LEU A 284 0.47 -34.99 -8.11
N LYS A 285 0.36 -35.81 -9.17
CA LYS A 285 0.57 -37.27 -9.15
C LYS A 285 2.06 -37.68 -9.16
N ALA A 286 2.98 -36.75 -9.38
CA ALA A 286 4.41 -37.04 -9.52
C ALA A 286 5.22 -36.28 -8.47
N ARG A 287 5.68 -36.98 -7.41
CA ARG A 287 6.30 -36.40 -6.19
C ARG A 287 7.31 -35.25 -6.42
N GLY A 288 8.12 -35.32 -7.48
CA GLY A 288 9.03 -34.23 -7.86
C GLY A 288 8.30 -32.96 -8.31
N SER A 289 7.29 -33.11 -9.19
CA SER A 289 6.44 -32.00 -9.64
C SER A 289 5.50 -31.49 -8.56
N THR A 290 5.00 -32.36 -7.66
CA THR A 290 4.20 -31.97 -6.48
C THR A 290 4.95 -30.99 -5.58
N ARG A 291 6.28 -31.15 -5.43
CA ARG A 291 7.13 -30.19 -4.70
C ARG A 291 7.18 -28.81 -5.38
N THR A 292 7.30 -28.76 -6.71
CA THR A 292 7.27 -27.49 -7.46
C THR A 292 5.89 -26.81 -7.40
N CYS A 293 4.81 -27.60 -7.44
CA CYS A 293 3.46 -27.09 -7.24
C CYS A 293 3.28 -26.47 -5.84
N LEU A 294 3.78 -27.14 -4.80
CA LEU A 294 3.79 -26.59 -3.43
C LEU A 294 4.62 -25.31 -3.32
N GLN A 295 5.77 -25.23 -4.00
CA GLN A 295 6.60 -24.03 -4.02
C GLN A 295 5.89 -22.85 -4.69
N ASN A 296 5.23 -23.07 -5.83
CA ASN A 296 4.40 -22.05 -6.48
C ASN A 296 3.25 -21.59 -5.57
N ALA A 297 2.58 -22.56 -4.90
CA ALA A 297 1.57 -22.24 -3.92
C ALA A 297 2.12 -21.41 -2.74
N THR A 298 3.31 -21.71 -2.19
CA THR A 298 3.96 -20.89 -1.15
C THR A 298 4.16 -19.44 -1.57
N THR A 299 4.39 -19.16 -2.86
CA THR A 299 4.46 -17.78 -3.39
C THR A 299 3.07 -17.15 -3.42
N LEU A 300 2.10 -17.80 -4.09
CA LEU A 300 0.74 -17.28 -4.24
C LEU A 300 0.02 -17.06 -2.89
N VAL A 301 0.33 -17.86 -1.86
CA VAL A 301 -0.14 -17.67 -0.47
C VAL A 301 0.32 -16.33 0.12
N ARG A 302 1.48 -15.82 -0.30
CA ARG A 302 2.03 -14.51 0.14
C ARG A 302 1.54 -13.35 -0.72
N GLU A 303 1.20 -13.60 -1.98
CA GLU A 303 0.60 -12.61 -2.87
C GLU A 303 -0.89 -12.38 -2.51
N LEU A 304 -1.61 -13.43 -2.10
CA LEU A 304 -3.07 -13.39 -1.88
C LEU A 304 -3.59 -12.24 -0.98
N PRO A 305 -2.96 -11.86 0.15
CA PRO A 305 -3.42 -10.69 0.92
C PRO A 305 -3.35 -9.39 0.11
N LEU A 306 -2.24 -9.16 -0.61
CA LEU A 306 -2.05 -7.97 -1.44
C LEU A 306 -3.06 -7.92 -2.60
N LEU A 307 -3.40 -9.07 -3.18
CA LEU A 307 -4.45 -9.20 -4.20
C LEU A 307 -5.84 -8.92 -3.63
N ALA A 308 -6.08 -9.24 -2.36
CA ALA A 308 -7.37 -9.14 -1.71
C ALA A 308 -7.61 -7.78 -1.01
N GLU A 309 -6.56 -6.98 -0.80
CA GLU A 309 -6.64 -5.56 -0.43
C GLU A 309 -7.02 -4.66 -1.62
N ASP A 310 -6.68 -5.06 -2.85
CA ASP A 310 -7.01 -4.33 -4.08
C ASP A 310 -8.35 -4.78 -4.68
N GLU A 311 -9.39 -3.96 -4.54
CA GLU A 311 -10.73 -4.23 -5.08
C GLU A 311 -10.72 -4.40 -6.62
N ALA A 312 -9.78 -3.77 -7.35
CA ALA A 312 -9.66 -3.95 -8.80
C ALA A 312 -9.15 -5.37 -9.17
N ARG A 313 -8.41 -6.01 -8.25
CA ARG A 313 -7.85 -7.37 -8.42
C ARG A 313 -8.64 -8.44 -7.67
N ARG A 314 -9.83 -8.11 -7.13
CA ARG A 314 -10.69 -9.03 -6.38
C ARG A 314 -11.03 -10.33 -7.13
N ALA A 315 -11.18 -10.27 -8.46
CA ALA A 315 -11.42 -11.45 -9.29
C ALA A 315 -10.19 -12.39 -9.34
N GLU A 316 -8.98 -11.83 -9.50
CA GLU A 316 -7.72 -12.55 -9.42
C GLU A 316 -7.50 -13.14 -8.01
N ALA A 317 -7.79 -12.37 -6.96
CA ALA A 317 -7.69 -12.83 -5.57
C ALA A 317 -8.62 -14.03 -5.31
N ALA A 318 -9.86 -13.96 -5.79
CA ALA A 318 -10.83 -15.04 -5.66
C ALA A 318 -10.37 -16.30 -6.40
N ALA A 319 -9.94 -16.16 -7.66
CA ALA A 319 -9.45 -17.28 -8.44
C ALA A 319 -8.16 -17.91 -7.87
N THR A 320 -7.26 -17.07 -7.37
CA THR A 320 -6.02 -17.48 -6.70
C THR A 320 -6.33 -18.26 -5.41
N ALA A 321 -7.30 -17.81 -4.61
CA ALA A 321 -7.75 -18.55 -3.43
C ALA A 321 -8.36 -19.91 -3.81
N ASP A 322 -9.33 -19.96 -4.73
CA ASP A 322 -9.96 -21.23 -5.13
C ASP A 322 -8.95 -22.23 -5.73
N TYR A 323 -7.99 -21.75 -6.52
CA TYR A 323 -6.86 -22.55 -7.01
C TYR A 323 -5.99 -23.08 -5.86
N LEU A 324 -5.61 -22.21 -4.91
CA LEU A 324 -4.79 -22.59 -3.75
C LEU A 324 -5.50 -23.62 -2.87
N LEU A 325 -6.80 -23.43 -2.59
CA LEU A 325 -7.61 -24.37 -1.83
C LEU A 325 -7.68 -25.75 -2.52
N ALA A 326 -7.94 -25.78 -3.83
CA ALA A 326 -7.99 -27.03 -4.59
C ALA A 326 -6.63 -27.73 -4.70
N VAL A 327 -5.54 -27.00 -4.87
CA VAL A 327 -4.18 -27.57 -5.01
C VAL A 327 -3.63 -28.02 -3.66
N LEU A 328 -3.71 -27.20 -2.61
CA LEU A 328 -3.23 -27.55 -1.28
C LEU A 328 -4.11 -28.64 -0.64
N GLY A 329 -5.43 -28.63 -0.88
CA GLY A 329 -6.32 -29.73 -0.53
C GLY A 329 -5.89 -31.07 -1.14
N ARG A 330 -5.52 -31.09 -2.42
CA ARG A 330 -4.99 -32.32 -3.06
C ARG A 330 -3.60 -32.73 -2.57
N ILE A 331 -2.75 -31.78 -2.13
CA ILE A 331 -1.42 -32.09 -1.57
C ILE A 331 -1.52 -32.56 -0.10
N THR A 332 -2.57 -32.19 0.64
CA THR A 332 -2.83 -32.64 2.03
C THR A 332 -3.55 -33.98 2.14
N ASP A 333 -4.15 -34.48 1.05
CA ASP A 333 -4.82 -35.78 0.93
C ASP A 333 -3.95 -36.95 1.46
N GLU A 334 -4.60 -37.98 2.01
CA GLU A 334 -3.95 -39.21 2.48
C GLU A 334 -3.31 -40.03 1.35
N GLN A 335 -3.72 -39.80 0.09
CA GLN A 335 -3.09 -40.35 -1.11
C GLN A 335 -1.69 -39.78 -1.44
N ASN A 336 -1.19 -38.79 -0.70
CA ASN A 336 0.16 -38.25 -0.88
C ASN A 336 1.17 -38.90 0.09
N ASP A 337 1.98 -39.83 -0.42
CA ASP A 337 3.00 -40.58 0.34
C ASP A 337 4.12 -39.73 0.98
N ASP A 338 4.18 -38.40 0.73
CA ASP A 338 5.16 -37.51 1.34
C ASP A 338 4.56 -36.71 2.52
N PRO A 339 4.70 -37.18 3.78
CA PRO A 339 4.09 -36.51 4.93
C PRO A 339 4.66 -35.11 5.19
N ASN A 340 5.87 -34.80 4.72
CA ASN A 340 6.46 -33.47 4.86
C ASN A 340 5.86 -32.47 3.85
N LEU A 341 5.50 -32.92 2.65
CA LEU A 341 4.71 -32.12 1.71
C LEU A 341 3.27 -31.95 2.24
N ARG A 342 2.64 -33.00 2.78
CA ARG A 342 1.30 -32.93 3.40
C ARG A 342 1.26 -31.89 4.52
N LYS A 343 2.21 -31.94 5.48
CA LYS A 343 2.25 -30.99 6.60
C LYS A 343 2.36 -29.54 6.13
N ARG A 344 3.36 -29.25 5.29
CA ARG A 344 3.57 -27.88 4.75
C ARG A 344 2.40 -27.38 3.90
N ALA A 345 1.71 -28.27 3.19
CA ALA A 345 0.51 -27.90 2.45
C ALA A 345 -0.66 -27.58 3.38
N ALA A 346 -0.77 -28.25 4.54
CA ALA A 346 -1.78 -27.96 5.55
C ALA A 346 -1.57 -26.60 6.21
N ASP A 347 -0.32 -26.25 6.51
CA ASP A 347 0.06 -24.94 7.07
C ASP A 347 -0.32 -23.80 6.10
N HIS A 348 -0.02 -23.96 4.80
CA HIS A 348 -0.43 -23.01 3.76
C HIS A 348 -1.94 -23.01 3.51
N LEU A 349 -2.61 -24.17 3.60
CA LEU A 349 -4.07 -24.28 3.40
C LEU A 349 -4.82 -23.49 4.47
N ALA A 350 -4.39 -23.60 5.74
CA ALA A 350 -4.94 -22.81 6.83
C ALA A 350 -4.78 -21.30 6.57
N ALA A 351 -3.56 -20.83 6.27
CA ALA A 351 -3.30 -19.42 5.98
C ALA A 351 -4.14 -18.86 4.82
N VAL A 352 -4.33 -19.62 3.73
CA VAL A 352 -5.20 -19.24 2.61
C VAL A 352 -6.65 -19.12 3.04
N CYS A 353 -7.14 -20.05 3.87
CA CYS A 353 -8.51 -19.99 4.37
C CYS A 353 -8.74 -18.79 5.30
N GLU A 354 -7.75 -18.37 6.10
CA GLU A 354 -7.86 -17.16 6.91
C GLU A 354 -8.06 -15.93 6.03
N THR A 355 -7.16 -15.68 5.07
CA THR A 355 -7.26 -14.55 4.12
C THR A 355 -8.56 -14.63 3.32
N ALA A 356 -8.94 -15.81 2.83
CA ALA A 356 -10.14 -15.98 2.03
C ALA A 356 -11.44 -15.79 2.82
N LEU A 357 -11.44 -16.01 4.14
CA LEU A 357 -12.58 -15.68 5.00
C LEU A 357 -12.63 -14.17 5.29
N GLU A 358 -11.48 -13.59 5.63
CA GLU A 358 -11.29 -12.20 6.04
C GLU A 358 -11.71 -11.22 4.93
N HIS A 359 -11.31 -11.49 3.69
CA HIS A 359 -11.69 -10.69 2.50
C HIS A 359 -13.00 -11.14 1.82
N ARG A 360 -13.76 -12.05 2.46
CA ARG A 360 -15.05 -12.62 1.98
C ARG A 360 -14.97 -13.31 0.61
N ILE A 361 -13.85 -13.95 0.31
CA ILE A 361 -13.59 -14.68 -0.93
C ILE A 361 -14.23 -16.08 -0.93
N LEU A 362 -14.36 -16.75 0.22
CA LEU A 362 -14.90 -18.12 0.31
C LEU A 362 -16.35 -18.28 -0.18
N GLY A 363 -17.11 -17.19 -0.27
CA GLY A 363 -18.49 -17.14 -0.76
C GLY A 363 -19.25 -15.93 -0.21
N ALA A 364 -20.32 -15.52 -0.91
CA ALA A 364 -21.17 -14.39 -0.49
C ALA A 364 -22.14 -14.73 0.65
N ASP A 365 -22.44 -16.01 0.88
CA ASP A 365 -23.19 -16.49 2.04
C ASP A 365 -22.22 -16.81 3.20
N PRO A 366 -22.33 -16.11 4.36
CA PRO A 366 -21.52 -16.41 5.53
C PRO A 366 -21.67 -17.83 6.08
N ALA A 367 -22.82 -18.49 5.87
CA ALA A 367 -23.01 -19.87 6.33
C ALA A 367 -22.20 -20.86 5.49
N ALA A 368 -22.40 -20.87 4.17
CA ALA A 368 -21.60 -21.68 3.25
C ALA A 368 -20.09 -21.39 3.37
N ALA A 369 -19.68 -20.12 3.54
CA ALA A 369 -18.28 -19.76 3.75
C ALA A 369 -17.69 -20.34 5.06
N ALA A 370 -18.43 -20.24 6.18
CA ALA A 370 -18.01 -20.77 7.48
C ALA A 370 -17.98 -22.31 7.52
N ASP A 371 -18.94 -22.97 6.87
CA ASP A 371 -18.97 -24.43 6.78
C ASP A 371 -17.85 -24.95 5.86
N ARG A 372 -17.62 -24.31 4.69
CA ARG A 372 -16.49 -24.58 3.78
C ARG A 372 -15.13 -24.44 4.50
N PHE A 373 -14.95 -23.40 5.31
CA PHE A 373 -13.74 -23.24 6.13
C PHE A 373 -13.64 -24.33 7.21
N GLY A 374 -14.76 -24.68 7.83
CA GLY A 374 -14.84 -25.77 8.81
C GLY A 374 -14.31 -27.10 8.28
N ASP A 375 -14.76 -27.52 7.10
CA ASP A 375 -14.32 -28.76 6.44
C ASP A 375 -12.82 -28.73 6.06
N LEU A 376 -12.35 -27.59 5.53
CA LEU A 376 -10.94 -27.39 5.18
C LEU A 376 -10.04 -27.47 6.43
N LEU A 377 -10.49 -26.98 7.59
CA LEU A 377 -9.75 -27.14 8.85
C LEU A 377 -9.78 -28.55 9.42
N VAL A 378 -10.81 -29.36 9.13
CA VAL A 378 -10.77 -30.80 9.42
C VAL A 378 -9.70 -31.50 8.56
N GLN A 379 -9.51 -31.06 7.30
CA GLN A 379 -8.42 -31.56 6.45
C GLN A 379 -7.05 -31.13 6.95
N VAL A 380 -6.87 -29.86 7.35
CA VAL A 380 -5.64 -29.36 7.99
C VAL A 380 -5.31 -30.17 9.25
N ALA A 381 -6.29 -30.39 10.13
CA ALA A 381 -6.07 -31.14 11.38
C ALA A 381 -5.63 -32.60 11.15
N ARG A 382 -6.09 -33.27 10.10
CA ARG A 382 -5.63 -34.63 9.73
C ARG A 382 -4.21 -34.64 9.16
N ALA A 383 -3.81 -33.60 8.44
CA ALA A 383 -2.51 -33.51 7.78
C ALA A 383 -1.40 -32.93 8.68
N ASN A 384 -1.71 -31.94 9.53
CA ASN A 384 -0.81 -31.39 10.53
C ASN A 384 -1.57 -30.89 11.79
N PRO A 385 -1.88 -31.76 12.77
CA PRO A 385 -2.53 -31.35 14.03
C PRO A 385 -1.65 -30.43 14.90
N GLN A 386 -0.34 -30.37 14.62
CA GLN A 386 0.63 -29.51 15.31
C GLN A 386 0.84 -28.16 14.58
N SER A 387 -0.01 -27.80 13.61
CA SER A 387 0.09 -26.52 12.90
C SER A 387 -0.35 -25.36 13.81
N GLU A 388 0.49 -24.35 14.01
CA GLU A 388 0.11 -23.13 14.74
C GLU A 388 -1.05 -22.40 14.03
N HIS A 389 -1.06 -22.43 12.69
CA HIS A 389 -2.13 -21.87 11.87
C HIS A 389 -3.47 -22.56 12.09
N LEU A 390 -3.52 -23.87 12.41
CA LEU A 390 -4.78 -24.57 12.68
C LEU A 390 -5.55 -23.93 13.84
N TYR A 391 -4.86 -23.62 14.94
CA TYR A 391 -5.48 -23.01 16.12
C TYR A 391 -5.90 -21.55 15.84
N SER A 392 -5.03 -20.76 15.19
CA SER A 392 -5.34 -19.40 14.70
C SER A 392 -6.62 -19.40 13.84
N SER A 393 -6.68 -20.30 12.86
CA SER A 393 -7.79 -20.43 11.93
C SER A 393 -9.10 -20.86 12.60
N GLN A 394 -9.06 -21.79 13.56
CA GLN A 394 -10.25 -22.18 14.35
C GLN A 394 -10.78 -21.01 15.20
N ILE A 395 -9.89 -20.13 15.69
CA ILE A 395 -10.27 -18.91 16.42
C ILE A 395 -10.87 -17.88 15.47
N LYS A 396 -10.24 -17.59 14.31
CA LYS A 396 -10.81 -16.70 13.28
C LYS A 396 -12.19 -17.19 12.80
N LEU A 397 -12.36 -18.50 12.59
CA LEU A 397 -13.67 -19.10 12.26
C LEU A 397 -14.68 -18.92 13.40
N ALA A 398 -14.29 -19.05 14.67
CA ALA A 398 -15.18 -18.77 15.80
C ALA A 398 -15.58 -17.29 15.88
N VAL A 399 -14.64 -16.35 15.66
CA VAL A 399 -14.92 -14.91 15.56
C VAL A 399 -15.89 -14.61 14.43
N TYR A 400 -15.70 -15.19 13.25
CA TYR A 400 -16.61 -15.04 12.11
C TYR A 400 -18.02 -15.57 12.41
N VAL A 401 -18.13 -16.75 13.04
CA VAL A 401 -19.41 -17.34 13.48
C VAL A 401 -20.08 -16.50 14.58
N ARG A 402 -19.31 -15.77 15.40
CA ARG A 402 -19.82 -14.79 16.37
C ARG A 402 -20.38 -13.57 15.64
N ASP A 403 -19.56 -12.92 14.83
CA ASP A 403 -19.79 -11.53 14.38
C ASP A 403 -20.49 -11.43 13.03
N GLN A 404 -20.08 -12.22 12.03
CA GLN A 404 -20.68 -12.17 10.68
C GLN A 404 -21.96 -13.01 10.58
N MET A 405 -22.09 -14.06 11.41
CA MET A 405 -23.30 -14.91 11.44
C MET A 405 -24.27 -14.60 12.60
N GLY A 406 -23.86 -13.82 13.61
CA GLY A 406 -24.66 -13.58 14.81
C GLY A 406 -24.92 -14.83 15.66
N ARG A 407 -23.99 -15.81 15.68
CA ARG A 407 -24.16 -17.11 16.37
C ARG A 407 -23.12 -17.31 17.50
N PRO A 408 -23.04 -16.41 18.51
CA PRO A 408 -22.04 -16.48 19.58
C PRO A 408 -22.06 -17.80 20.37
N ARG A 409 -23.23 -18.43 20.54
CA ARG A 409 -23.36 -19.76 21.19
C ARG A 409 -22.88 -20.94 20.35
N ALA A 410 -22.66 -20.76 19.04
CA ALA A 410 -22.00 -21.74 18.19
C ALA A 410 -20.48 -21.54 18.23
N ALA A 411 -20.01 -20.29 18.15
CA ALA A 411 -18.62 -19.91 18.34
C ALA A 411 -18.06 -20.39 19.70
N ALA A 412 -18.78 -20.11 20.80
CA ALA A 412 -18.42 -20.57 22.14
C ALA A 412 -18.23 -22.10 22.19
N ARG A 413 -19.15 -22.89 21.63
CA ARG A 413 -19.03 -24.36 21.62
C ARG A 413 -17.86 -24.88 20.79
N ARG A 414 -17.50 -24.22 19.68
CA ARG A 414 -16.27 -24.53 18.91
C ARG A 414 -15.03 -24.31 19.78
N LEU A 415 -14.96 -23.18 20.50
CA LEU A 415 -13.83 -22.83 21.38
C LEU A 415 -13.78 -23.72 22.64
N GLU A 416 -14.92 -24.09 23.22
CA GLU A 416 -15.03 -25.09 24.29
C GLU A 416 -14.45 -26.44 23.85
N SER A 417 -14.80 -26.92 22.65
CA SER A 417 -14.23 -28.15 22.08
C SER A 417 -12.74 -28.03 21.81
N LEU A 418 -12.28 -26.88 21.35
CA LEU A 418 -10.85 -26.61 21.08
C LEU A 418 -10.01 -26.64 22.36
N LEU A 419 -10.54 -26.16 23.50
CA LEU A 419 -9.89 -26.25 24.82
C LEU A 419 -9.80 -27.68 25.41
N LEU A 420 -10.36 -28.69 24.73
CA LEU A 420 -10.14 -30.10 25.08
C LEU A 420 -8.86 -30.66 24.46
N ASP A 421 -8.25 -29.94 23.52
CA ASP A 421 -6.96 -30.31 22.94
C ASP A 421 -5.82 -30.01 23.94
N LEU A 422 -5.06 -31.05 24.29
CA LEU A 422 -3.97 -30.98 25.26
C LEU A 422 -2.62 -30.63 24.62
N ASP A 423 -2.50 -30.71 23.28
CA ASP A 423 -1.28 -30.38 22.54
C ASP A 423 -1.26 -28.91 22.09
N MET A 424 -2.32 -28.14 22.37
CA MET A 424 -2.42 -26.72 22.02
C MET A 424 -1.30 -25.87 22.68
N PRO A 425 -0.59 -25.01 21.92
CA PRO A 425 0.44 -24.14 22.47
C PRO A 425 -0.15 -23.09 23.43
N LEU A 426 0.58 -22.75 24.48
CA LEU A 426 0.12 -21.85 25.56
C LEU A 426 -0.43 -20.48 25.09
N PRO A 427 0.15 -19.79 24.08
CA PRO A 427 -0.45 -18.57 23.53
C PRO A 427 -1.82 -18.81 22.88
N GLY A 428 -1.99 -19.95 22.20
CA GLY A 428 -3.28 -20.40 21.68
C GLY A 428 -4.31 -20.58 22.79
N VAL A 429 -3.94 -21.26 23.89
CA VAL A 429 -4.82 -21.46 25.05
C VAL A 429 -5.29 -20.12 25.64
N ALA A 430 -4.43 -19.10 25.68
CA ALA A 430 -4.79 -17.76 26.13
C ALA A 430 -5.79 -17.07 25.18
N LEU A 431 -5.53 -17.11 23.87
CA LEU A 431 -6.39 -16.49 22.86
C LEU A 431 -7.75 -17.20 22.76
N VAL A 432 -7.80 -18.53 22.76
CA VAL A 432 -9.05 -19.30 22.78
C VAL A 432 -9.90 -18.95 24.02
N ARG A 433 -9.29 -18.79 25.20
CA ARG A 433 -10.00 -18.38 26.42
C ARG A 433 -10.54 -16.95 26.33
N LEU A 434 -9.77 -16.03 25.76
CA LEU A 434 -10.16 -14.64 25.54
C LEU A 434 -11.40 -14.58 24.63
N THR A 435 -11.30 -15.16 23.43
CA THR A 435 -12.40 -15.22 22.46
C THR A 435 -13.60 -16.00 22.99
N LEU A 436 -13.41 -17.04 23.82
CA LEU A 436 -14.51 -17.76 24.47
C LEU A 436 -15.23 -16.86 25.50
N GLY A 437 -14.48 -16.07 26.27
CA GLY A 437 -15.05 -15.05 27.15
C GLY A 437 -15.89 -14.04 26.40
N GLU A 438 -15.37 -13.47 25.30
CA GLU A 438 -16.08 -12.57 24.39
C GLU A 438 -17.35 -13.24 23.81
N CYS A 439 -17.27 -14.50 23.35
CA CYS A 439 -18.42 -15.25 22.84
C CYS A 439 -19.49 -15.48 23.90
N TYR A 440 -19.12 -15.66 25.18
CA TYR A 440 -20.09 -15.75 26.27
C TYR A 440 -20.77 -14.41 26.54
N LEU A 441 -20.04 -13.28 26.52
CA LEU A 441 -20.63 -11.95 26.62
C LEU A 441 -21.62 -11.70 25.48
N ALA A 442 -21.20 -11.91 24.23
CA ALA A 442 -22.05 -11.79 23.03
C ALA A 442 -23.27 -12.73 23.07
N ALA A 443 -23.19 -13.87 23.75
CA ALA A 443 -24.30 -14.81 23.95
C ALA A 443 -25.29 -14.41 25.07
N GLY A 444 -25.02 -13.33 25.80
CA GLY A 444 -25.73 -12.89 27.00
C GLY A 444 -25.35 -13.62 28.29
N ASP A 445 -24.41 -14.57 28.26
CA ASP A 445 -23.94 -15.30 29.44
C ASP A 445 -22.79 -14.54 30.13
N THR A 446 -23.14 -13.39 30.69
CA THR A 446 -22.21 -12.51 31.42
C THR A 446 -21.53 -13.21 32.61
N SER A 447 -22.20 -14.21 33.20
CA SER A 447 -21.66 -15.02 34.29
C SER A 447 -20.51 -15.91 33.84
N ARG A 448 -20.67 -16.69 32.76
CA ARG A 448 -19.56 -17.50 32.21
C ARG A 448 -18.46 -16.63 31.63
N GLY A 449 -18.81 -15.57 30.90
CA GLY A 449 -17.85 -14.61 30.36
C GLY A 449 -16.96 -14.03 31.46
N ARG A 450 -17.58 -13.52 32.55
CA ARG A 450 -16.85 -13.02 33.73
C ARG A 450 -15.95 -14.09 34.35
N ILE A 451 -16.41 -15.34 34.49
CA ILE A 451 -15.60 -16.42 35.07
C ILE A 451 -14.35 -16.74 34.22
N VAL A 452 -14.49 -16.84 32.89
CA VAL A 452 -13.37 -17.15 31.99
C VAL A 452 -12.38 -15.99 31.96
N LEU A 453 -12.85 -14.77 31.74
CA LEU A 453 -12.00 -13.57 31.66
C LEU A 453 -11.30 -13.26 33.00
N THR A 454 -11.98 -13.48 34.14
CA THR A 454 -11.37 -13.29 35.48
C THR A 454 -10.28 -14.31 35.77
N ARG A 455 -10.35 -15.51 35.20
CA ARG A 455 -9.25 -16.49 35.29
C ARG A 455 -8.07 -16.06 34.41
N LEU A 456 -8.33 -15.71 33.15
CA LEU A 456 -7.30 -15.30 32.20
C LEU A 456 -6.53 -14.04 32.68
N GLY A 457 -7.23 -12.99 33.11
CA GLY A 457 -6.62 -11.76 33.64
C GLY A 457 -5.79 -11.96 34.91
N ARG A 458 -5.92 -13.10 35.61
CA ARG A 458 -5.12 -13.46 36.79
C ARG A 458 -3.88 -14.29 36.48
N GLU A 459 -3.66 -14.72 35.23
CA GLU A 459 -2.54 -15.60 34.85
C GLU A 459 -1.35 -14.78 34.32
N PRO A 460 -0.27 -14.53 35.10
CA PRO A 460 0.76 -13.53 34.76
C PRO A 460 1.64 -13.88 33.55
N ARG A 461 1.44 -15.07 32.97
CA ARG A 461 2.08 -15.56 31.75
C ARG A 461 1.44 -15.00 30.48
N PHE A 462 0.20 -14.49 30.59
CA PHE A 462 -0.64 -14.08 29.48
C PHE A 462 -0.98 -12.58 29.58
N ARG A 463 0.03 -11.72 29.77
CA ARG A 463 -0.19 -10.29 30.07
C ARG A 463 -1.07 -9.56 29.06
N GLU A 464 -0.84 -9.77 27.77
CA GLU A 464 -1.56 -9.12 26.67
C GLU A 464 -3.03 -9.58 26.60
N ALA A 465 -3.27 -10.89 26.52
CA ALA A 465 -4.63 -11.45 26.51
C ALA A 465 -5.37 -11.24 27.85
N GLY A 466 -4.61 -11.16 28.96
CA GLY A 466 -5.09 -10.78 30.27
C GLY A 466 -5.50 -9.31 30.34
N GLY A 467 -4.72 -8.40 29.77
CA GLY A 467 -5.07 -6.98 29.61
C GLY A 467 -6.36 -6.81 28.82
N HIS A 468 -6.52 -7.53 27.70
CA HIS A 468 -7.77 -7.51 26.94
C HIS A 468 -8.95 -8.13 27.71
N ALA A 469 -8.70 -9.19 28.48
CA ALA A 469 -9.70 -9.74 29.39
C ALA A 469 -10.09 -8.75 30.50
N HIS A 470 -9.16 -7.94 31.01
CA HIS A 470 -9.45 -6.84 31.93
C HIS A 470 -10.25 -5.72 31.25
N TYR A 471 -9.98 -5.35 30.00
CA TYR A 471 -10.79 -4.39 29.24
C TYR A 471 -12.26 -4.85 29.14
N HIS A 472 -12.51 -6.09 28.72
CA HIS A 472 -13.87 -6.64 28.66
C HIS A 472 -14.54 -6.77 30.04
N LEU A 473 -13.78 -7.07 31.10
CA LEU A 473 -14.29 -7.04 32.47
C LEU A 473 -14.65 -5.62 32.94
N ALA A 474 -13.89 -4.59 32.55
CA ALA A 474 -14.15 -3.19 32.92
C ALA A 474 -15.44 -2.71 32.26
N ARG A 475 -15.60 -3.01 30.97
CA ARG A 475 -16.85 -2.78 30.24
C ARG A 475 -18.03 -3.51 30.86
N LEU A 476 -17.85 -4.75 31.35
CA LEU A 476 -18.91 -5.49 32.04
C LEU A 476 -19.21 -4.95 33.44
N ASP A 477 -18.21 -4.47 34.17
CA ASP A 477 -18.39 -3.79 35.46
C ASP A 477 -19.20 -2.50 35.27
N LEU A 478 -18.89 -1.70 34.23
CA LEU A 478 -19.66 -0.51 33.85
C LEU A 478 -21.10 -0.87 33.45
N ALA A 479 -21.28 -1.86 32.56
CA ALA A 479 -22.59 -2.36 32.13
C ALA A 479 -23.45 -2.95 33.27
N GLN A 480 -22.85 -3.22 34.45
CA GLN A 480 -23.55 -3.67 35.67
C GLN A 480 -23.66 -2.59 36.75
N GLY A 481 -23.25 -1.35 36.46
CA GLY A 481 -23.32 -0.22 37.39
C GLY A 481 -22.23 -0.18 38.46
N HIS A 482 -21.20 -1.03 38.37
CA HIS A 482 -20.07 -1.06 39.31
C HIS A 482 -19.03 0.02 38.94
N LEU A 483 -19.46 1.30 38.86
CA LEU A 483 -18.74 2.39 38.20
C LEU A 483 -17.28 2.55 38.69
N ALA A 484 -17.05 2.59 40.00
CA ALA A 484 -15.70 2.69 40.56
C ALA A 484 -14.79 1.49 40.19
N THR A 485 -15.32 0.27 40.24
CA THR A 485 -14.57 -0.94 39.85
C THR A 485 -14.28 -0.98 38.34
N ALA A 486 -15.16 -0.40 37.52
CA ALA A 486 -14.90 -0.22 36.09
C ALA A 486 -13.79 0.80 35.85
N GLN A 487 -13.87 1.97 36.50
CA GLN A 487 -12.87 3.04 36.44
C GLN A 487 -11.47 2.56 36.86
N ASP A 488 -11.35 1.93 38.02
CA ASP A 488 -10.10 1.32 38.52
C ASP A 488 -9.50 0.37 37.47
N ARG A 489 -10.34 -0.50 36.88
CA ARG A 489 -9.88 -1.52 35.93
C ARG A 489 -9.51 -0.91 34.58
N PHE A 490 -10.24 0.10 34.10
CA PHE A 490 -9.89 0.85 32.89
C PHE A 490 -8.54 1.57 33.04
N ALA A 491 -8.29 2.21 34.18
CA ALA A 491 -7.00 2.83 34.48
C ALA A 491 -5.84 1.81 34.48
N VAL A 492 -6.03 0.65 35.12
CA VAL A 492 -5.04 -0.46 35.08
C VAL A 492 -4.78 -0.95 33.65
N VAL A 493 -5.83 -1.13 32.83
CA VAL A 493 -5.70 -1.57 31.44
C VAL A 493 -4.85 -0.61 30.61
N ALA A 494 -5.11 0.70 30.72
CA ALA A 494 -4.36 1.73 30.00
C ALA A 494 -2.90 1.85 30.48
N LEU A 495 -2.64 1.68 31.79
CA LEU A 495 -1.29 1.79 32.36
C LEU A 495 -0.42 0.54 32.14
N ASP A 496 -0.98 -0.67 32.21
CA ASP A 496 -0.22 -1.92 32.07
C ASP A 496 0.15 -2.23 30.60
N ASN A 497 -0.67 -1.80 29.63
CA ASN A 497 -0.48 -2.11 28.20
C ASN A 497 -0.72 -0.87 27.29
N PRO A 498 -0.01 0.27 27.46
CA PRO A 498 -0.30 1.53 26.76
C PRO A 498 -0.10 1.51 25.23
N ALA A 499 0.50 0.45 24.69
CA ALA A 499 0.66 0.24 23.25
C ALA A 499 -0.38 -0.73 22.64
N ALA A 500 -1.32 -1.25 23.44
CA ALA A 500 -2.39 -2.12 22.96
C ALA A 500 -3.51 -1.31 22.28
N PRO A 501 -4.20 -1.85 21.25
CA PRO A 501 -5.23 -1.11 20.51
C PRO A 501 -6.42 -0.67 21.39
N TYR A 502 -6.72 -1.43 22.45
CA TYR A 502 -7.77 -1.12 23.42
C TYR A 502 -7.35 -0.14 24.55
N ALA A 503 -6.09 0.31 24.58
CA ALA A 503 -5.59 1.17 25.66
C ALA A 503 -6.21 2.57 25.64
N ASN A 504 -6.42 3.13 24.44
CA ASN A 504 -7.09 4.43 24.26
C ASN A 504 -8.56 4.33 24.65
N ASP A 505 -9.31 3.35 24.13
CA ASP A 505 -10.69 3.05 24.55
C ASP A 505 -10.82 2.96 26.08
N ALA A 506 -9.88 2.27 26.73
CA ALA A 506 -9.87 2.09 28.18
C ALA A 506 -9.64 3.42 28.90
N LEU A 507 -8.68 4.22 28.46
CA LEU A 507 -8.41 5.55 29.02
C LEU A 507 -9.63 6.47 28.84
N GLU A 508 -10.23 6.51 27.66
CA GLU A 508 -11.40 7.33 27.33
C GLU A 508 -12.62 6.95 28.17
N LEU A 509 -12.93 5.64 28.32
CA LEU A 509 -14.03 5.19 29.16
C LEU A 509 -13.74 5.39 30.66
N GLY A 510 -12.49 5.27 31.10
CA GLY A 510 -12.07 5.56 32.48
C GLY A 510 -12.20 7.05 32.82
N LEU A 511 -11.81 7.94 31.91
CA LEU A 511 -11.99 9.39 32.04
C LEU A 511 -13.47 9.78 31.98
N ALA A 512 -14.24 9.22 31.06
CA ALA A 512 -15.67 9.49 30.95
C ALA A 512 -16.45 9.08 32.22
N ILE A 513 -16.06 8.00 32.91
CA ILE A 513 -16.61 7.69 34.25
C ILE A 513 -16.22 8.78 35.25
N ALA A 514 -14.93 9.15 35.32
CA ALA A 514 -14.43 10.12 36.29
C ALA A 514 -15.14 11.48 36.17
N GLU A 515 -15.17 12.02 34.96
CA GLU A 515 -15.75 13.33 34.64
C GLU A 515 -17.26 13.34 34.85
N GLU A 516 -17.95 12.24 34.56
CA GLU A 516 -19.39 12.13 34.82
C GLU A 516 -19.72 12.02 36.32
N MET A 517 -18.82 11.51 37.17
CA MET A 517 -19.03 11.51 38.63
C MET A 517 -18.82 12.89 39.25
N ASP A 518 -18.00 13.74 38.63
CA ASP A 518 -17.77 15.14 39.05
C ASP A 518 -18.75 16.14 38.37
N ASN A 519 -19.50 15.72 37.33
CA ASN A 519 -20.48 16.54 36.59
C ASN A 519 -21.68 16.95 37.49
N PRO A 520 -21.89 18.25 37.82
CA PRO A 520 -22.97 18.68 38.70
C PRO A 520 -24.38 18.47 38.17
N SER A 521 -24.55 18.36 36.84
CA SER A 521 -25.84 18.12 36.16
C SER A 521 -26.09 16.63 35.85
N GLY A 522 -25.01 15.86 35.80
CA GLY A 522 -24.96 14.45 35.44
C GLY A 522 -25.00 13.53 36.66
N GLY A 523 -23.99 12.66 36.80
CA GLY A 523 -23.76 11.81 37.96
C GLY A 523 -24.07 10.32 37.74
N PRO A 524 -24.03 9.50 38.81
CA PRO A 524 -24.19 8.04 38.73
C PRO A 524 -25.42 7.58 37.94
N ASP A 525 -26.59 8.20 38.18
CA ASP A 525 -27.85 7.85 37.51
C ASP A 525 -27.80 8.09 35.99
N PHE A 526 -27.02 9.08 35.54
CA PHE A 526 -26.88 9.39 34.12
C PHE A 526 -25.87 8.45 33.44
N MET A 527 -24.77 8.13 34.12
CA MET A 527 -23.85 7.06 33.69
C MET A 527 -24.54 5.68 33.58
N LEU A 528 -25.55 5.41 34.43
CA LEU A 528 -26.39 4.21 34.36
C LEU A 528 -27.38 4.17 33.18
N LEU A 529 -27.63 5.30 32.51
CA LEU A 529 -28.32 5.31 31.22
C LEU A 529 -27.34 4.95 30.09
N TYR A 530 -26.16 5.55 30.06
CA TYR A 530 -25.11 5.24 29.08
C TYR A 530 -24.65 3.77 29.14
N SER A 531 -24.55 3.20 30.34
CA SER A 531 -24.10 1.80 30.53
C SER A 531 -24.99 0.76 29.84
N GLN A 532 -26.24 1.10 29.51
CA GLN A 532 -27.14 0.25 28.72
C GLN A 532 -26.65 0.09 27.27
N ALA A 533 -26.09 1.14 26.67
CA ALA A 533 -25.45 1.04 25.36
C ALA A 533 -24.21 0.14 25.41
N VAL A 534 -23.39 0.30 26.46
CA VAL A 534 -22.20 -0.55 26.70
C VAL A 534 -22.61 -2.02 26.90
N TYR A 535 -23.72 -2.28 27.61
CA TYR A 535 -24.30 -3.61 27.74
C TYR A 535 -24.71 -4.19 26.38
N TYR A 536 -25.53 -3.47 25.60
CA TYR A 536 -26.04 -3.99 24.32
C TYR A 536 -24.95 -4.20 23.26
N ASP A 537 -23.86 -3.44 23.32
CA ASP A 537 -22.65 -3.73 22.54
C ASP A 537 -21.98 -5.05 22.99
N LEU A 538 -21.74 -5.22 24.29
CA LEU A 538 -21.16 -6.46 24.84
C LEU A 538 -22.00 -7.72 24.57
N VAL A 539 -23.34 -7.59 24.51
CA VAL A 539 -24.26 -8.70 24.20
C VAL A 539 -24.71 -8.75 22.73
N ALA A 540 -23.91 -8.17 21.83
CA ALA A 540 -24.04 -8.22 20.37
C ALA A 540 -25.45 -7.90 19.84
N GLN A 541 -26.10 -6.87 20.40
CA GLN A 541 -27.44 -6.41 20.02
C GLN A 541 -27.36 -4.97 19.46
N PRO A 542 -26.80 -4.78 18.25
CA PRO A 542 -26.47 -3.45 17.71
C PRO A 542 -27.68 -2.52 17.60
N GLN A 543 -28.84 -3.03 17.20
CA GLN A 543 -30.08 -2.25 17.13
C GLN A 543 -30.51 -1.71 18.51
N LYS A 544 -30.30 -2.47 19.60
CA LYS A 544 -30.58 -1.99 20.96
C LYS A 544 -29.49 -1.08 21.52
N ARG A 545 -28.23 -1.22 21.06
CA ARG A 545 -27.17 -0.24 21.36
C ARG A 545 -27.55 1.13 20.79
N ILE A 546 -28.01 1.15 19.53
CA ILE A 546 -28.56 2.33 18.87
C ILE A 546 -29.71 2.92 19.70
N GLU A 547 -30.75 2.14 19.99
CA GLU A 547 -31.91 2.60 20.78
C GLU A 547 -31.50 3.12 22.16
N ALA A 548 -30.54 2.48 22.84
CA ALA A 548 -30.04 2.94 24.14
C ALA A 548 -29.25 4.27 24.03
N LEU A 549 -28.46 4.47 22.98
CA LEU A 549 -27.75 5.73 22.72
C LEU A 549 -28.71 6.86 22.34
N GLU A 550 -29.70 6.58 21.49
CA GLU A 550 -30.76 7.54 21.12
C GLU A 550 -31.56 7.98 22.36
N ASN A 551 -31.98 7.04 23.22
CA ASN A 551 -32.65 7.34 24.50
C ASN A 551 -31.74 8.10 25.48
N PHE A 552 -30.46 7.75 25.58
CA PHE A 552 -29.48 8.44 26.43
C PHE A 552 -29.29 9.90 26.00
N ILE A 553 -29.12 10.14 24.70
CA ILE A 553 -28.93 11.49 24.13
C ILE A 553 -30.20 12.34 24.36
N ALA A 554 -31.39 11.77 24.17
CA ALA A 554 -32.65 12.45 24.45
C ALA A 554 -32.76 12.85 25.94
N ALA A 555 -32.52 11.91 26.87
CA ALA A 555 -32.52 12.19 28.30
C ALA A 555 -31.45 13.21 28.71
N GLY A 556 -30.30 13.22 28.05
CA GLY A 556 -29.24 14.22 28.26
C GLY A 556 -29.69 15.64 27.89
N LEU A 557 -30.31 15.79 26.71
CA LEU A 557 -30.82 17.07 26.22
C LEU A 557 -31.99 17.63 27.05
N GLU A 558 -32.69 16.78 27.82
CA GLU A 558 -33.75 17.20 28.76
C GLU A 558 -33.23 17.52 30.18
N ARG A 559 -32.10 16.94 30.60
CA ARG A 559 -31.59 16.98 32.00
C ARG A 559 -30.39 17.89 32.21
N LEU A 560 -29.44 17.89 31.28
CA LEU A 560 -28.10 18.44 31.49
C LEU A 560 -28.07 19.96 31.32
N ASP A 561 -27.16 20.63 32.05
CA ASP A 561 -26.89 22.03 31.79
C ASP A 561 -25.91 22.14 30.62
N MET A 562 -26.43 22.50 29.44
CA MET A 562 -25.64 22.64 28.22
C MET A 562 -24.69 23.85 28.23
N ALA A 563 -24.62 24.63 29.31
CA ALA A 563 -23.55 25.60 29.55
C ALA A 563 -22.27 24.96 30.13
N GLU A 564 -22.36 23.76 30.72
CA GLU A 564 -21.22 23.00 31.27
C GLU A 564 -20.68 21.96 30.26
N PRO A 565 -19.41 21.51 30.36
CA PRO A 565 -18.82 20.54 29.42
C PRO A 565 -19.42 19.11 29.52
N GLN A 566 -20.35 18.78 28.61
CA GLN A 566 -21.05 17.48 28.60
C GLN A 566 -20.29 16.37 27.85
N HIS A 567 -19.10 16.01 28.32
CA HIS A 567 -18.21 15.04 27.65
C HIS A 567 -18.83 13.64 27.42
N LEU A 568 -19.70 13.16 28.31
CA LEU A 568 -20.38 11.87 28.10
C LEU A 568 -21.48 11.94 27.03
N LEU A 569 -22.19 13.07 26.93
CA LEU A 569 -23.17 13.32 25.86
C LEU A 569 -22.48 13.38 24.50
N GLU A 570 -21.34 14.07 24.44
CA GLU A 570 -20.47 14.13 23.26
C GLU A 570 -20.00 12.72 22.86
N ARG A 571 -19.50 11.93 23.82
CA ARG A 571 -19.05 10.56 23.57
C ARG A 571 -20.18 9.67 23.05
N ALA A 572 -21.38 9.74 23.64
CA ALA A 572 -22.50 8.94 23.18
C ALA A 572 -22.95 9.28 21.75
N ARG A 573 -22.84 10.55 21.35
CA ARG A 573 -23.06 10.97 19.95
C ARG A 573 -22.00 10.39 19.02
N TRP A 574 -20.72 10.38 19.43
CA TRP A 574 -19.65 9.73 18.65
C TRP A 574 -19.87 8.21 18.52
N ASP A 575 -20.22 7.54 19.61
CA ASP A 575 -20.57 6.11 19.64
C ASP A 575 -21.82 5.81 18.77
N LEU A 576 -22.82 6.69 18.75
CA LEU A 576 -24.02 6.55 17.92
C LEU A 576 -23.70 6.74 16.44
N ALA A 577 -22.89 7.74 16.07
CA ALA A 577 -22.43 7.93 14.69
C ALA A 577 -21.71 6.67 14.16
N GLN A 578 -20.81 6.09 14.95
CA GLN A 578 -20.16 4.81 14.62
C GLN A 578 -21.17 3.66 14.49
N ALA A 579 -22.15 3.56 15.39
CA ALA A 579 -23.18 2.52 15.34
C ALA A 579 -24.08 2.66 14.09
N HIS A 580 -24.40 3.88 13.65
CA HIS A 580 -25.10 4.12 12.37
C HIS A 580 -24.26 3.67 11.18
N VAL A 581 -22.94 3.94 11.15
CA VAL A 581 -22.05 3.45 10.09
C VAL A 581 -22.02 1.92 10.04
N ALA A 582 -21.84 1.26 11.19
CA ALA A 582 -21.84 -0.20 11.30
C ALA A 582 -23.19 -0.82 10.89
N ALA A 583 -24.30 -0.12 11.13
CA ALA A 583 -25.65 -0.52 10.70
C ALA A 583 -25.97 -0.20 9.23
N GLY A 584 -25.02 0.31 8.43
CA GLY A 584 -25.25 0.68 7.03
C GLY A 584 -26.13 1.92 6.85
N ARG A 585 -26.18 2.82 7.84
CA ARG A 585 -26.98 4.07 7.86
C ARG A 585 -26.09 5.32 7.81
N PRO A 586 -25.29 5.55 6.75
CA PRO A 586 -24.32 6.65 6.67
C PRO A 586 -24.97 8.04 6.69
N ALA A 587 -26.22 8.18 6.23
CA ALA A 587 -26.95 9.45 6.25
C ALA A 587 -27.27 9.91 7.69
N ASP A 588 -27.65 8.97 8.56
CA ASP A 588 -27.92 9.23 9.98
C ASP A 588 -26.62 9.60 10.72
N ALA A 589 -25.52 8.86 10.46
CA ALA A 589 -24.20 9.19 10.99
C ALA A 589 -23.77 10.63 10.60
N VAL A 590 -24.01 11.04 9.36
CA VAL A 590 -23.77 12.41 8.85
C VAL A 590 -24.71 13.47 9.46
N ALA A 591 -25.81 13.08 10.12
CA ALA A 591 -26.57 13.97 11.00
C ALA A 591 -25.86 14.10 12.36
N VAL A 592 -25.60 12.96 13.03
CA VAL A 592 -25.02 12.94 14.38
C VAL A 592 -23.62 13.59 14.43
N CYS A 593 -22.75 13.37 13.44
CA CYS A 593 -21.45 14.05 13.34
C CYS A 593 -21.60 15.59 13.29
N ARG A 594 -22.65 16.10 12.66
CA ARG A 594 -22.93 17.54 12.56
C ARG A 594 -23.45 18.10 13.88
N ASP A 595 -24.19 17.31 14.64
CA ASP A 595 -24.66 17.68 15.98
C ASP A 595 -23.49 17.76 16.97
N ILE A 596 -22.50 16.86 16.89
CA ILE A 596 -21.23 16.96 17.65
C ILE A 596 -20.53 18.29 17.37
N VAL A 597 -20.27 18.58 16.09
CA VAL A 597 -19.54 19.79 15.66
C VAL A 597 -20.29 21.09 15.99
N ARG A 598 -21.63 21.07 16.01
CA ARG A 598 -22.45 22.24 16.37
C ARG A 598 -22.49 22.47 17.88
N ASP A 599 -22.69 21.42 18.67
CA ASP A 599 -23.02 21.55 20.09
C ASP A 599 -21.79 21.43 21.01
N HIS A 600 -20.69 20.86 20.51
CA HIS A 600 -19.44 20.65 21.25
C HIS A 600 -18.20 21.07 20.43
N PRO A 601 -18.13 22.29 19.86
CA PRO A 601 -17.06 22.67 18.92
C PRO A 601 -15.64 22.60 19.52
N ASP A 602 -15.50 22.80 20.84
CA ASP A 602 -14.25 22.69 21.59
C ASP A 602 -14.09 21.33 22.30
N GLY A 603 -14.85 20.31 21.88
CA GLY A 603 -14.90 18.96 22.44
C GLY A 603 -13.75 18.03 22.01
N ARG A 604 -13.88 16.74 22.35
CA ARG A 604 -12.90 15.68 22.03
C ARG A 604 -13.02 15.10 20.63
N PHE A 605 -14.22 15.07 20.06
CA PHE A 605 -14.56 14.38 18.82
C PHE A 605 -14.96 15.28 17.61
N PRO A 606 -14.98 16.62 17.61
CA PRO A 606 -15.34 17.41 16.41
C PRO A 606 -14.45 17.16 15.19
N ALA A 607 -13.15 16.95 15.39
CA ALA A 607 -12.21 16.74 14.30
C ALA A 607 -12.43 15.37 13.63
N GLU A 608 -12.58 14.32 14.44
CA GLU A 608 -12.97 12.97 14.07
C GLU A 608 -14.34 12.94 13.41
N ALA A 609 -15.30 13.72 13.93
CA ALA A 609 -16.64 13.87 13.36
C ALA A 609 -16.62 14.55 11.99
N LEU A 610 -15.81 15.59 11.77
CA LEU A 610 -15.64 16.21 10.45
C LEU A 610 -14.91 15.28 9.46
N MET A 611 -13.88 14.56 9.90
CA MET A 611 -13.19 13.55 9.09
C MET A 611 -14.15 12.43 8.67
N LEU A 612 -14.92 11.87 9.61
CA LEU A 612 -15.91 10.83 9.34
C LEU A 612 -17.04 11.36 8.44
N GLN A 613 -17.58 12.54 8.73
CA GLN A 613 -18.58 13.21 7.90
C GLN A 613 -18.08 13.42 6.46
N GLY A 614 -16.83 13.85 6.27
CA GLY A 614 -16.21 13.98 4.95
C GLY A 614 -16.12 12.66 4.20
N ARG A 615 -15.61 11.60 4.85
CA ARG A 615 -15.52 10.24 4.29
C ARG A 615 -16.90 9.70 3.89
N LEU A 616 -17.92 9.83 4.76
CA LEU A 616 -19.28 9.36 4.51
C LEU A 616 -20.00 10.16 3.41
N LEU A 617 -19.86 11.49 3.39
CA LEU A 617 -20.44 12.33 2.34
C LEU A 617 -19.82 12.02 0.97
N ARG A 618 -18.53 11.71 0.89
CA ARG A 618 -17.90 11.22 -0.35
C ARG A 618 -18.53 9.90 -0.81
N GLY A 619 -18.67 8.93 0.09
CA GLY A 619 -19.32 7.64 -0.20
C GLY A 619 -20.79 7.75 -0.64
N LEU A 620 -21.48 8.83 -0.24
CA LEU A 620 -22.85 9.17 -0.65
C LEU A 620 -22.92 10.01 -1.95
N GLY A 621 -21.80 10.27 -2.63
CA GLY A 621 -21.76 11.13 -3.82
C GLY A 621 -22.09 12.60 -3.53
N HIS A 622 -21.88 13.06 -2.30
CA HIS A 622 -22.14 14.43 -1.87
C HIS A 622 -20.84 15.25 -1.80
N GLU A 623 -20.06 15.22 -2.87
CA GLU A 623 -18.66 15.68 -2.94
C GLU A 623 -18.46 17.12 -2.48
N ALA A 624 -19.30 18.06 -2.90
CA ALA A 624 -19.24 19.46 -2.45
C ALA A 624 -19.45 19.61 -0.93
N ARG A 625 -20.24 18.74 -0.30
CA ARG A 625 -20.44 18.71 1.15
C ARG A 625 -19.30 18.00 1.87
N ALA A 626 -18.70 16.99 1.24
CA ALA A 626 -17.49 16.32 1.74
C ALA A 626 -16.29 17.30 1.75
N ARG A 627 -16.09 18.01 0.64
CA ARG A 627 -15.13 19.10 0.46
C ARG A 627 -15.26 20.14 1.58
N SER A 628 -16.48 20.67 1.78
CA SER A 628 -16.76 21.65 2.84
C SER A 628 -16.47 21.13 4.27
N ALA A 629 -16.73 19.85 4.58
CA ALA A 629 -16.43 19.28 5.89
C ALA A 629 -14.92 19.12 6.13
N LEU A 630 -14.16 18.71 5.10
CA LEU A 630 -12.70 18.57 5.18
C LEU A 630 -11.99 19.94 5.19
N GLU A 631 -12.53 20.93 4.47
CA GLU A 631 -12.06 22.32 4.54
C GLU A 631 -12.32 22.93 5.92
N GLN A 632 -13.49 22.66 6.54
CA GLN A 632 -13.77 23.06 7.92
C GLN A 632 -12.79 22.41 8.90
N LEU A 633 -12.51 21.10 8.76
CA LEU A 633 -11.55 20.36 9.59
C LEU A 633 -10.16 21.03 9.56
N LEU A 634 -9.65 21.30 8.35
CA LEU A 634 -8.32 21.88 8.14
C LEU A 634 -8.19 23.34 8.61
N VAL A 635 -9.31 24.06 8.77
CA VAL A 635 -9.34 25.45 9.25
C VAL A 635 -9.55 25.55 10.76
N GLN A 636 -10.39 24.69 11.35
CA GLN A 636 -10.75 24.75 12.77
C GLN A 636 -9.86 23.89 13.66
N TYR A 637 -9.34 22.78 13.16
CA TYR A 637 -8.53 21.81 13.92
C TYR A 637 -7.19 21.53 13.21
N PRO A 638 -6.32 22.55 13.03
CA PRO A 638 -5.08 22.43 12.26
C PRO A 638 -4.04 21.46 12.88
N ASP A 639 -4.17 21.17 14.17
CA ASP A 639 -3.30 20.26 14.93
C ASP A 639 -3.84 18.82 15.01
N PHE A 640 -4.94 18.50 14.32
CA PHE A 640 -5.53 17.16 14.29
C PHE A 640 -4.56 16.13 13.65
N LEU A 641 -4.42 14.97 14.30
CA LEU A 641 -3.38 13.98 13.99
C LEU A 641 -3.41 13.47 12.53
N PHE A 642 -4.59 13.42 11.91
CA PHE A 642 -4.81 12.89 10.55
C PHE A 642 -5.10 14.02 9.53
N VAL A 643 -4.48 15.18 9.70
CA VAL A 643 -4.60 16.33 8.79
C VAL A 643 -4.08 16.05 7.38
N ASP A 644 -3.07 15.17 7.20
CA ASP A 644 -2.60 14.81 5.86
C ASP A 644 -3.53 13.82 5.14
N ASP A 645 -4.12 12.83 5.82
CA ASP A 645 -5.25 12.05 5.29
C ASP A 645 -6.37 12.96 4.76
N ALA A 646 -6.72 14.00 5.52
CA ALA A 646 -7.78 14.93 5.14
C ALA A 646 -7.44 15.70 3.86
N ARG A 647 -6.18 16.10 3.70
CA ARG A 647 -5.66 16.76 2.49
C ARG A 647 -5.64 15.82 1.30
N ASP A 648 -5.28 14.56 1.48
CA ASP A 648 -5.21 13.58 0.41
C ASP A 648 -6.61 13.16 -0.07
N ILE A 649 -7.56 12.97 0.85
CA ILE A 649 -8.99 12.80 0.52
C ILE A 649 -9.49 14.03 -0.25
N LEU A 650 -9.21 15.25 0.24
CA LEU A 650 -9.64 16.51 -0.38
C LEU A 650 -9.05 16.75 -1.79
N ARG A 651 -7.81 16.28 -2.06
CA ARG A 651 -7.21 16.27 -3.41
C ARG A 651 -7.84 15.23 -4.35
N SER A 652 -8.42 14.16 -3.79
CA SER A 652 -9.10 13.09 -4.55
C SER A 652 -10.60 13.31 -4.76
N LEU A 653 -11.11 14.49 -4.39
CA LEU A 653 -12.46 14.96 -4.75
C LEU A 653 -12.41 15.81 -6.04
N PRO A 654 -13.35 15.63 -6.99
CA PRO A 654 -13.49 16.48 -8.19
C PRO A 654 -13.68 17.98 -7.91
#